data_AF-A0A1G1VN47-F1
#
_entry.id   AF-A0A1G1VN47-F1
#
_cell.length_a   1.000
_cell.length_b   1.000
_cell.length_c   1.000
_cell.angle_alpha   90.00
_cell.angle_beta   90.00
_cell.angle_gamma   90.00
#
_symmetry.space_group_name_H-M   'P 1'
#
loop_
_entity.id
_entity.type
_entity.pdbx_description
1 polymer ?
#
loop_
_entity_poly.entity_id
_entity_poly.type
_entity_poly.pdbx_seq_one_letter_code
_entity_poly.pdbx_strand_id
1 'polypeptide(L)'
;MKKHSRILLHQVVSEEGYPTAVIFSREGFVSSYLAQKLLELPLRLIVMSPIELEEIKHLQGNERFQFLRIENPEDILQGAIPNVNYIFQIVDSGEKQESEVKEKLIKLANDQEAKLIQVESLYSYRQALRLLTIAEPVDGIASSHTSALTPREDDSCRVIFLHAYGPKMQLSQDWALSRFLRAIEEEKSLPVEGDGLAPLYPIYIEDAVKALVKVMFSKSKTERMVIIAGKEEVSSLNVGYKLREILLKKTGKLFEIVFSDRGELRDSLGDRAIVKNAIQKTSDDLGWGITTNLMDGLTKTLDWAVHADRHKRQHLPEPQSPKQSKRLQGDPEPESQLVTGAVSSVPQSQEERAEPKKRHAWDMSAFKPKLIKKKNFVALFAVLLILFCAPVFFFTFTIVAGVVSLRQAMLDLQTAEIDQALVLSEKSNSLFSRAQGQVVIASNIIQARSIGGKLQIIQEYLEIGQLISQAVHQSARLAMEGKEAKQIILNQSNHDLESVVFNMNAQLHSLVVTLARVELSIAAGGRAHQALLPFGFASGLDSTISEIPKLRRLVSDLTRMFDILPHLLGKEGKNTYLVVLQNNAELRPTGGFIGSYALVTFDKFRLLDWKVEDVYAADGQLKGHVEPPAEIKEYLGEEGWYLRDSNWDPDFPSAARQIEWFFEKETGVQVDGTIAMNLFVIQDLLRVFGPIDIPDYEQAITAENLFEKAQFRSEMNFFPGSTQKKDFLGSVGKNLFFAIEQSEPQDLAKFAASLIRSLQKGQLLLAVNDAGMAQTIQNLGWDGSLKDVKCAPQNNEPCIKTYLALREANVGVNKANYYIKRALNVSQVMEDGKVTTQLTINLQNLGNDSVWPSGSYKNYLRIYTNPENRITAVSINGNELENQRLTLTVEHGKQVVGLLVDVPIQEEKEIAILMEMDMPERSKQGISSSILIQKQPGTENDSLTLELSAPKGMSIEAASLPLQNVNGTASLTQPFIEDLSLQVEFKGQKVIE
;
A
#
# COMPACT_ATOMS: atom_id res chain seq x y z
N MET A 1 16.33 -28.57 -69.83
CA MET A 1 14.98 -29.06 -70.19
C MET A 1 14.10 -29.04 -68.94
N LYS A 2 12.80 -28.75 -69.04
CA LYS A 2 11.86 -28.88 -67.90
C LYS A 2 11.21 -30.27 -67.89
N LYS A 3 11.26 -30.98 -66.76
CA LYS A 3 10.38 -32.09 -66.31
C LYS A 3 10.64 -32.26 -64.81
N HIS A 4 9.70 -31.86 -63.94
CA HIS A 4 8.65 -32.75 -63.41
C HIS A 4 9.17 -33.94 -62.59
N SER A 5 9.71 -33.66 -61.41
CA SER A 5 9.67 -34.58 -60.26
C SER A 5 8.28 -34.52 -59.63
N ARG A 6 7.37 -35.42 -60.01
CA ARG A 6 6.10 -35.61 -59.29
C ARG A 6 6.40 -36.16 -57.90
N ILE A 7 5.86 -35.53 -56.86
CA ILE A 7 5.77 -36.17 -55.54
C ILE A 7 4.76 -37.33 -55.66
N LEU A 8 5.23 -38.56 -55.44
CA LEU A 8 4.41 -39.77 -55.55
C LEU A 8 3.67 -40.01 -54.24
N LEU A 9 2.41 -39.57 -54.17
CA LEU A 9 1.49 -39.76 -53.04
C LEU A 9 0.94 -41.20 -52.90
N HIS A 10 1.76 -42.21 -53.24
CA HIS A 10 1.38 -43.63 -53.24
C HIS A 10 2.45 -44.51 -52.62
N GLN A 11 2.51 -44.57 -51.28
CA GLN A 11 2.78 -45.82 -50.55
C GLN A 11 2.48 -45.78 -49.04
N VAL A 12 1.26 -45.40 -48.66
CA VAL A 12 0.55 -46.02 -47.51
C VAL A 12 -0.93 -46.11 -47.90
N VAL A 13 -1.48 -47.32 -47.98
CA VAL A 13 -2.92 -47.56 -48.23
C VAL A 13 -3.46 -48.35 -47.04
N SER A 14 -4.40 -47.73 -46.34
CA SER A 14 -5.31 -48.25 -45.31
C SER A 14 -5.05 -49.65 -44.74
N GLU A 15 -4.72 -49.68 -43.45
CA GLU A 15 -5.62 -50.35 -42.50
C GLU A 15 -6.41 -49.29 -41.71
N GLU A 16 -7.39 -49.69 -40.91
CA GLU A 16 -8.60 -48.88 -40.66
C GLU A 16 -8.46 -47.63 -39.75
N GLY A 17 -9.29 -46.62 -40.04
CA GLY A 17 -10.09 -45.94 -39.02
C GLY A 17 -9.56 -44.70 -38.32
N TYR A 18 -8.26 -44.41 -38.31
CA TYR A 18 -7.73 -43.28 -37.52
C TYR A 18 -7.99 -41.89 -38.15
N PRO A 19 -8.50 -40.90 -37.37
CA PRO A 19 -8.59 -39.50 -37.79
C PRO A 19 -7.19 -38.90 -38.07
N THR A 20 -7.07 -37.99 -39.05
CA THR A 20 -5.79 -37.32 -39.32
C THR A 20 -5.70 -35.96 -38.62
N ALA A 21 -4.63 -35.77 -37.85
CA ALA A 21 -4.19 -34.48 -37.34
C ALA A 21 -3.05 -33.92 -38.20
N VAL A 22 -3.12 -32.64 -38.54
CA VAL A 22 -2.07 -31.88 -39.23
C VAL A 22 -1.51 -30.83 -38.26
N ILE A 23 -0.18 -30.74 -38.16
CA ILE A 23 0.50 -29.57 -37.57
C ILE A 23 1.19 -28.84 -38.73
N PHE A 24 0.88 -27.55 -38.93
CA PHE A 24 1.75 -26.66 -39.69
C PHE A 24 2.56 -25.82 -38.70
N SER A 25 3.89 -25.76 -38.88
CA SER A 25 4.75 -24.92 -38.06
C SER A 25 6.06 -24.57 -38.76
N ARG A 26 6.65 -23.42 -38.39
CA ARG A 26 8.00 -23.00 -38.77
C ARG A 26 9.02 -23.19 -37.65
N GLU A 27 8.61 -23.70 -36.50
CA GLU A 27 9.47 -23.86 -35.31
C GLU A 27 9.38 -25.26 -34.70
N GLY A 28 10.46 -25.73 -34.09
CA GLY A 28 10.55 -27.07 -33.52
C GLY A 28 10.07 -27.21 -32.07
N PHE A 29 9.83 -26.09 -31.37
CA PHE A 29 9.57 -26.07 -29.93
C PHE A 29 8.18 -26.64 -29.60
N VAL A 30 7.11 -25.88 -29.82
CA VAL A 30 5.74 -26.30 -29.52
C VAL A 30 5.34 -27.47 -30.42
N SER A 31 5.77 -27.45 -31.69
CA SER A 31 5.44 -28.49 -32.66
C SER A 31 5.94 -29.88 -32.27
N SER A 32 7.14 -30.03 -31.69
CA SER A 32 7.68 -31.35 -31.35
C SER A 32 7.05 -31.96 -30.11
N TYR A 33 6.79 -31.17 -29.07
CA TYR A 33 6.05 -31.64 -27.89
C TYR A 33 4.58 -31.96 -28.25
N LEU A 34 3.94 -31.13 -29.09
CA LEU A 34 2.59 -31.40 -29.58
C LEU A 34 2.53 -32.65 -30.45
N ALA A 35 3.51 -32.85 -31.34
CA ALA A 35 3.60 -34.04 -32.18
C ALA A 35 3.74 -35.33 -31.34
N GLN A 36 4.64 -35.31 -30.35
CA GLN A 36 4.79 -36.41 -29.41
C GLN A 36 3.48 -36.70 -28.66
N LYS A 37 2.77 -35.64 -28.20
CA LYS A 37 1.52 -35.81 -27.43
C LYS A 37 0.33 -36.27 -28.28
N LEU A 38 0.26 -35.88 -29.55
CA LEU A 38 -0.77 -36.37 -30.47
C LEU A 38 -0.53 -37.82 -30.92
N LEU A 39 0.72 -38.30 -30.93
CA LEU A 39 1.02 -39.71 -31.22
C LEU A 39 0.63 -40.67 -30.08
N GLU A 40 0.43 -40.19 -28.85
CA GLU A 40 -0.21 -40.97 -27.77
C GLU A 40 -1.69 -41.25 -28.06
N LEU A 41 -2.36 -40.43 -28.89
CA LEU A 41 -3.75 -40.59 -29.26
C LEU A 41 -3.90 -41.53 -30.47
N PRO A 42 -5.07 -42.18 -30.66
CA PRO A 42 -5.39 -42.98 -31.84
C PRO A 42 -5.65 -42.09 -33.06
N LEU A 43 -4.59 -41.50 -33.59
CA LEU A 43 -4.58 -40.55 -34.72
C LEU A 43 -3.47 -40.90 -35.71
N ARG A 44 -3.64 -40.51 -36.98
CA ARG A 44 -2.52 -40.28 -37.91
C ARG A 44 -2.03 -38.84 -37.73
N LEU A 45 -0.73 -38.63 -37.66
CA LEU A 45 -0.12 -37.30 -37.53
C LEU A 45 0.70 -36.94 -38.77
N ILE A 46 0.45 -35.76 -39.32
CA ILE A 46 1.23 -35.17 -40.41
C ILE A 46 1.78 -33.82 -39.95
N VAL A 47 3.10 -33.62 -40.04
CA VAL A 47 3.74 -32.33 -39.74
C VAL A 47 4.22 -31.69 -41.04
N MET A 48 3.78 -30.46 -41.28
CA MET A 48 4.11 -29.63 -42.44
C MET A 48 5.03 -28.48 -42.03
N SER A 49 6.08 -28.23 -42.81
CA SER A 49 6.95 -27.07 -42.63
C SER A 49 7.68 -26.69 -43.93
N PRO A 50 8.01 -25.41 -44.19
CA PRO A 50 8.87 -25.03 -45.31
C PRO A 50 10.36 -25.40 -45.10
N ILE A 51 10.77 -25.56 -43.84
CA ILE A 51 12.13 -25.94 -43.43
C ILE A 51 12.13 -27.36 -42.85
N GLU A 52 13.30 -28.00 -42.74
CA GLU A 52 13.41 -29.18 -41.88
C GLU A 52 13.42 -28.75 -40.40
N LEU A 53 12.72 -29.51 -39.56
CA LEU A 53 12.67 -29.31 -38.12
C LEU A 53 13.47 -30.46 -37.47
N GLU A 54 14.60 -30.15 -36.84
CA GLU A 54 15.49 -31.15 -36.23
C GLU A 54 14.80 -31.83 -35.03
N GLU A 55 14.01 -31.04 -34.31
CA GLU A 55 13.34 -31.36 -33.05
C GLU A 55 12.33 -32.51 -33.15
N ILE A 56 11.88 -32.84 -34.37
CA ILE A 56 10.94 -33.94 -34.70
C ILE A 56 11.59 -35.12 -35.43
N LYS A 57 12.89 -35.08 -35.78
CA LYS A 57 13.55 -36.20 -36.48
C LYS A 57 13.48 -37.51 -35.69
N HIS A 58 13.48 -37.43 -34.36
CA HIS A 58 13.28 -38.56 -33.45
C HIS A 58 11.90 -39.26 -33.56
N LEU A 59 10.94 -38.69 -34.29
CA LEU A 59 9.63 -39.30 -34.59
C LEU A 59 9.61 -40.05 -35.93
N GLN A 60 10.64 -39.90 -36.77
CA GLN A 60 10.76 -40.61 -38.05
C GLN A 60 10.92 -42.11 -37.79
N GLY A 61 10.08 -42.92 -38.44
CA GLY A 61 9.97 -44.37 -38.20
C GLY A 61 8.76 -44.78 -37.36
N ASN A 62 8.00 -43.85 -36.76
CA ASN A 62 6.67 -44.15 -36.26
C ASN A 62 5.69 -44.26 -37.43
N GLU A 63 5.03 -45.41 -37.59
CA GLU A 63 4.14 -45.74 -38.72
C GLU A 63 2.94 -44.78 -38.87
N ARG A 64 2.54 -44.09 -37.79
CA ARG A 64 1.46 -43.09 -37.79
C ARG A 64 1.94 -41.65 -37.99
N PHE A 65 3.25 -41.43 -38.14
CA PHE A 65 3.88 -40.11 -38.30
C PHE A 65 4.39 -39.89 -39.74
N GLN A 66 4.12 -38.72 -40.30
CA GLN A 66 4.66 -38.29 -41.58
C GLN A 66 5.12 -36.83 -41.53
N PHE A 67 6.32 -36.54 -42.01
CA PHE A 67 6.78 -35.17 -42.26
C PHE A 67 6.60 -34.83 -43.75
N LEU A 68 6.12 -33.61 -44.03
CA LEU A 68 5.96 -33.07 -45.38
C LEU A 68 6.63 -31.69 -45.45
N ARG A 69 7.58 -31.54 -46.38
CA ARG A 69 8.16 -30.25 -46.71
C ARG A 69 7.25 -29.51 -47.70
N ILE A 70 6.90 -28.26 -47.39
CA ILE A 70 6.01 -27.42 -48.20
C ILE A 70 6.82 -26.28 -48.82
N GLU A 71 7.11 -26.37 -50.11
CA GLU A 71 7.91 -25.32 -50.81
C GLU A 71 7.02 -24.15 -51.29
N ASN A 72 5.75 -24.41 -51.61
CA ASN A 72 4.77 -23.41 -52.04
C ASN A 72 3.46 -23.58 -51.24
N PRO A 73 2.76 -22.51 -50.84
CA PRO A 73 1.49 -22.62 -50.12
C PRO A 73 0.40 -23.42 -50.86
N GLU A 74 0.42 -23.46 -52.20
CA GLU A 74 -0.51 -24.28 -52.99
C GLU A 74 -0.30 -25.79 -52.83
N ASP A 75 0.89 -26.24 -52.41
CA ASP A 75 1.21 -27.66 -52.21
C ASP A 75 0.33 -28.28 -51.10
N ILE A 76 -0.14 -27.45 -50.15
CA ILE A 76 -1.09 -27.82 -49.08
C ILE A 76 -2.43 -28.30 -49.66
N LEU A 77 -2.90 -27.69 -50.77
CA LEU A 77 -4.15 -28.06 -51.43
C LEU A 77 -3.92 -29.11 -52.53
N GLN A 78 -2.83 -28.99 -53.30
CA GLN A 78 -2.51 -29.95 -54.38
C GLN A 78 -2.09 -31.33 -53.85
N GLY A 79 -1.58 -31.40 -52.62
CA GLY A 79 -1.28 -32.65 -51.91
C GLY A 79 -2.49 -33.36 -51.30
N ALA A 80 -3.67 -32.73 -51.31
CA ALA A 80 -5.00 -33.30 -51.00
C ALA A 80 -5.01 -34.48 -50.02
N ILE A 81 -4.59 -34.25 -48.76
CA ILE A 81 -4.60 -35.27 -47.70
C ILE A 81 -6.07 -35.61 -47.39
N PRO A 82 -6.52 -36.86 -47.56
CA PRO A 82 -7.89 -37.24 -47.23
C PRO A 82 -8.05 -37.40 -45.72
N ASN A 83 -9.26 -37.13 -45.22
CA ASN A 83 -9.66 -37.35 -43.83
C ASN A 83 -8.83 -36.54 -42.83
N VAL A 84 -8.60 -35.26 -43.10
CA VAL A 84 -8.09 -34.29 -42.11
C VAL A 84 -9.23 -33.91 -41.17
N ASN A 85 -9.03 -34.08 -39.87
CA ASN A 85 -10.05 -33.81 -38.85
C ASN A 85 -9.62 -32.73 -37.84
N TYR A 86 -8.30 -32.56 -37.66
CA TYR A 86 -7.72 -31.60 -36.71
C TYR A 86 -6.53 -30.90 -37.38
N ILE A 87 -6.46 -29.58 -37.31
CA ILE A 87 -5.37 -28.77 -37.85
C ILE A 87 -4.86 -27.83 -36.75
N PHE A 88 -3.57 -27.90 -36.45
CA PHE A 88 -2.86 -26.99 -35.56
C PHE A 88 -1.92 -26.13 -36.42
N GLN A 89 -2.25 -24.85 -36.58
CA GLN A 89 -1.38 -23.87 -37.21
C GLN A 89 -0.60 -23.15 -36.10
N ILE A 90 0.71 -23.33 -36.05
CA ILE A 90 1.61 -22.64 -35.12
C ILE A 90 2.28 -21.49 -35.89
N VAL A 91 1.96 -20.26 -35.51
CA VAL A 91 2.31 -19.00 -36.18
C VAL A 91 3.59 -18.41 -35.55
N ASP A 92 4.50 -17.88 -36.36
CA ASP A 92 5.72 -17.21 -35.87
C ASP A 92 5.95 -15.89 -36.63
N SER A 93 6.01 -14.79 -35.88
CA SER A 93 5.47 -13.51 -36.36
C SER A 93 6.28 -12.82 -37.47
N GLY A 94 5.65 -12.60 -38.63
CA GLY A 94 5.87 -11.36 -39.39
C GLY A 94 6.14 -11.47 -40.90
N GLU A 95 6.11 -12.66 -41.51
CA GLU A 95 6.42 -12.81 -42.95
C GLU A 95 5.18 -12.90 -43.85
N LYS A 96 5.19 -12.21 -45.00
CA LYS A 96 4.10 -12.23 -46.00
C LYS A 96 3.62 -13.63 -46.40
N GLN A 97 4.54 -14.60 -46.49
CA GLN A 97 4.26 -15.97 -46.92
C GLN A 97 3.37 -16.73 -45.93
N GLU A 98 3.33 -16.30 -44.68
CA GLU A 98 2.48 -16.89 -43.62
C GLU A 98 1.00 -16.57 -43.83
N SER A 99 0.68 -15.38 -44.36
CA SER A 99 -0.69 -15.01 -44.73
C SER A 99 -1.27 -15.96 -45.77
N GLU A 100 -0.51 -16.21 -46.86
CA GLU A 100 -0.91 -17.16 -47.91
C GLU A 100 -1.14 -18.57 -47.34
N VAL A 101 -0.26 -19.07 -46.47
CA VAL A 101 -0.44 -20.37 -45.80
C VAL A 101 -1.69 -20.38 -44.90
N LYS A 102 -1.97 -19.30 -44.16
CA LYS A 102 -3.16 -19.15 -43.31
C LYS A 102 -4.44 -19.31 -44.13
N GLU A 103 -4.51 -18.72 -45.33
CA GLU A 103 -5.65 -18.92 -46.25
C GLU A 103 -5.82 -20.39 -46.67
N LYS A 104 -4.72 -21.07 -47.03
CA LYS A 104 -4.74 -22.45 -47.52
C LYS A 104 -5.13 -23.46 -46.44
N LEU A 105 -4.68 -23.24 -45.20
CA LEU A 105 -5.06 -24.08 -44.05
C LEU A 105 -6.52 -23.85 -43.64
N ILE A 106 -7.02 -22.60 -43.65
CA ILE A 106 -8.44 -22.29 -43.45
C ILE A 106 -9.29 -22.96 -44.55
N LYS A 107 -8.85 -22.90 -45.81
CA LYS A 107 -9.55 -23.59 -46.89
C LYS A 107 -9.55 -25.10 -46.70
N LEU A 108 -8.41 -25.73 -46.38
CA LEU A 108 -8.33 -27.17 -46.10
C LEU A 108 -9.26 -27.58 -44.94
N ALA A 109 -9.37 -26.75 -43.89
CA ALA A 109 -10.32 -26.97 -42.79
C ALA A 109 -11.77 -26.95 -43.27
N ASN A 110 -12.16 -25.94 -44.06
CA ASN A 110 -13.52 -25.82 -44.60
C ASN A 110 -13.86 -26.94 -45.61
N ASP A 111 -12.91 -27.34 -46.46
CA ASP A 111 -13.06 -28.36 -47.50
C ASP A 111 -13.09 -29.80 -46.95
N GLN A 112 -12.70 -30.02 -45.68
CA GLN A 112 -12.71 -31.33 -44.99
C GLN A 112 -13.57 -31.36 -43.70
N GLU A 113 -14.22 -30.26 -43.35
CA GLU A 113 -14.93 -30.04 -42.07
C GLU A 113 -14.04 -30.30 -40.82
N ALA A 114 -12.75 -29.99 -40.92
CA ALA A 114 -11.78 -30.18 -39.85
C ALA A 114 -11.85 -29.05 -38.80
N LYS A 115 -11.58 -29.38 -37.53
CA LYS A 115 -11.32 -28.36 -36.50
C LYS A 115 -9.96 -27.71 -36.74
N LEU A 116 -9.91 -26.38 -36.67
CA LEU A 116 -8.69 -25.57 -36.80
C LEU A 116 -8.37 -24.85 -35.47
N ILE A 117 -7.12 -24.94 -35.05
CA ILE A 117 -6.55 -24.12 -33.97
C ILE A 117 -5.38 -23.32 -34.53
N GLN A 118 -5.41 -22.02 -34.33
CA GLN A 118 -4.32 -21.10 -34.62
C GLN A 118 -3.63 -20.74 -33.31
N VAL A 119 -2.35 -21.09 -33.16
CA VAL A 119 -1.54 -20.78 -31.99
C VAL A 119 -0.67 -19.57 -32.33
N GLU A 120 -0.94 -18.47 -31.63
CA GLU A 120 -0.33 -17.15 -31.76
C GLU A 120 0.47 -16.85 -30.48
N SER A 121 1.48 -15.99 -30.57
CA SER A 121 2.23 -15.53 -29.39
C SER A 121 1.35 -14.70 -28.44
N LEU A 122 1.48 -14.89 -27.12
CA LEU A 122 0.74 -14.09 -26.14
C LEU A 122 1.04 -12.59 -26.23
N TYR A 123 2.20 -12.20 -26.76
CA TYR A 123 2.52 -10.79 -27.03
C TYR A 123 1.64 -10.17 -28.13
N SER A 124 1.12 -10.97 -29.08
CA SER A 124 0.14 -10.53 -30.08
C SER A 124 -1.22 -10.16 -29.45
N TYR A 125 -1.55 -10.71 -28.27
CA TYR A 125 -2.80 -10.41 -27.56
C TYR A 125 -2.94 -8.91 -27.19
N ARG A 126 -1.82 -8.23 -26.88
CA ARG A 126 -1.80 -6.79 -26.60
C ARG A 126 -2.19 -5.94 -27.82
N GLN A 127 -1.98 -6.44 -29.03
CA GLN A 127 -2.46 -5.80 -30.26
C GLN A 127 -3.95 -6.09 -30.49
N ALA A 128 -4.38 -7.34 -30.28
CA ALA A 128 -5.80 -7.74 -30.38
C ALA A 128 -6.70 -6.96 -29.39
N LEU A 129 -6.26 -6.78 -28.14
CA LEU A 129 -6.97 -5.95 -27.15
C LEU A 129 -7.13 -4.50 -27.61
N ARG A 130 -6.07 -3.85 -28.13
CA ARG A 130 -6.16 -2.47 -28.65
C ARG A 130 -7.22 -2.36 -29.76
N LEU A 131 -7.25 -3.31 -30.70
CA LEU A 131 -8.21 -3.35 -31.80
C LEU A 131 -9.67 -3.57 -31.33
N LEU A 132 -9.89 -4.21 -30.19
CA LEU A 132 -11.22 -4.41 -29.60
C LEU A 132 -11.72 -3.20 -28.79
N THR A 133 -10.82 -2.30 -28.37
CA THR A 133 -11.15 -1.10 -27.56
C THR A 133 -11.34 0.19 -28.36
N ILE A 134 -10.90 0.25 -29.63
CA ILE A 134 -10.95 1.47 -30.45
C ILE A 134 -12.15 1.37 -31.42
N ALA A 135 -13.20 2.14 -31.14
CA ALA A 135 -14.43 2.16 -31.94
C ALA A 135 -14.43 3.21 -33.08
N GLU A 136 -13.29 3.39 -33.76
CA GLU A 136 -13.19 4.24 -34.96
C GLU A 136 -12.29 3.59 -36.05
N PRO A 137 -12.54 3.86 -37.35
CA PRO A 137 -11.85 3.19 -38.45
C PRO A 137 -10.47 3.80 -38.75
N VAL A 138 -9.40 3.13 -38.34
CA VAL A 138 -8.02 3.46 -38.75
C VAL A 138 -7.68 2.74 -40.05
N ASP A 139 -8.02 3.36 -41.19
CA ASP A 139 -7.58 2.90 -42.52
C ASP A 139 -6.05 2.91 -42.61
N GLY A 140 -5.45 1.71 -42.70
CA GLY A 140 -4.02 1.54 -42.93
C GLY A 140 -3.39 0.30 -42.28
N ILE A 141 -3.93 -0.22 -41.18
CA ILE A 141 -3.33 -1.35 -40.42
C ILE A 141 -4.23 -2.60 -40.35
N ALA A 142 -5.55 -2.45 -40.50
CA ALA A 142 -6.52 -3.55 -40.37
C ALA A 142 -6.27 -4.77 -41.28
N SER A 143 -5.67 -4.55 -42.46
CA SER A 143 -5.48 -5.55 -43.53
C SER A 143 -4.44 -6.65 -43.26
N SER A 144 -3.76 -6.64 -42.11
CA SER A 144 -2.68 -7.58 -41.81
C SER A 144 -3.02 -8.69 -40.81
N HIS A 145 -3.91 -8.44 -39.85
CA HIS A 145 -4.06 -9.32 -38.68
C HIS A 145 -5.49 -9.73 -38.31
N THR A 146 -6.55 -9.05 -38.77
CA THR A 146 -7.94 -9.41 -38.40
C THR A 146 -8.99 -9.38 -39.53
N SER A 147 -8.73 -8.78 -40.70
CA SER A 147 -9.76 -8.58 -41.74
C SER A 147 -9.61 -9.43 -43.02
N ALA A 148 -9.52 -10.76 -42.89
CA ALA A 148 -9.76 -11.69 -44.00
C ALA A 148 -10.13 -13.10 -43.48
N LEU A 149 -10.99 -13.81 -44.24
CA LEU A 149 -11.31 -15.24 -44.07
C LEU A 149 -11.72 -15.70 -42.66
N THR A 150 -12.91 -15.27 -42.22
CA THR A 150 -13.63 -16.02 -41.18
C THR A 150 -13.97 -17.43 -41.67
N PRO A 151 -13.65 -18.50 -40.92
CA PRO A 151 -14.28 -19.82 -41.09
C PRO A 151 -15.78 -19.77 -40.77
N ARG A 152 -16.45 -20.92 -40.80
CA ARG A 152 -17.89 -21.02 -40.44
C ARG A 152 -18.18 -20.40 -39.07
N GLU A 153 -19.42 -19.97 -38.85
CA GLU A 153 -19.84 -19.39 -37.56
C GLU A 153 -19.88 -20.39 -36.39
N ASP A 154 -19.69 -21.68 -36.66
CA ASP A 154 -19.71 -22.77 -35.69
C ASP A 154 -18.41 -22.91 -34.84
N ASP A 155 -18.35 -23.96 -34.01
CA ASP A 155 -17.24 -24.27 -33.09
C ASP A 155 -15.94 -24.75 -33.78
N SER A 156 -15.84 -24.69 -35.12
CA SER A 156 -14.73 -25.30 -35.87
C SER A 156 -13.38 -24.60 -35.74
N CYS A 157 -13.32 -23.28 -35.52
CA CYS A 157 -12.04 -22.53 -35.46
C CYS A 157 -11.84 -21.73 -34.17
N ARG A 158 -10.62 -21.79 -33.62
CA ARG A 158 -10.21 -21.10 -32.38
C ARG A 158 -8.80 -20.51 -32.50
N VAL A 159 -8.60 -19.32 -31.94
CA VAL A 159 -7.29 -18.68 -31.77
C VAL A 159 -6.82 -18.86 -30.32
N ILE A 160 -5.57 -19.25 -30.15
CA ILE A 160 -4.93 -19.50 -28.86
C ILE A 160 -3.73 -18.57 -28.73
N PHE A 161 -3.70 -17.78 -27.67
CA PHE A 161 -2.54 -16.98 -27.28
C PHE A 161 -1.70 -17.76 -26.26
N LEU A 162 -0.44 -18.04 -26.60
CA LEU A 162 0.44 -18.95 -25.86
C LEU A 162 1.74 -18.27 -25.40
N HIS A 163 2.19 -18.58 -24.18
CA HIS A 163 3.48 -18.14 -23.64
C HIS A 163 4.27 -19.30 -22.99
N ALA A 164 4.64 -20.29 -23.80
CA ALA A 164 5.34 -21.49 -23.34
C ALA A 164 6.85 -21.27 -23.13
N TYR A 165 7.43 -21.98 -22.17
CA TYR A 165 8.87 -22.12 -22.00
C TYR A 165 9.27 -23.57 -21.70
N GLY A 166 10.50 -23.95 -22.02
CA GLY A 166 10.97 -25.32 -21.85
C GLY A 166 12.20 -25.64 -22.72
N PRO A 167 12.72 -26.87 -22.64
CA PRO A 167 13.70 -27.37 -23.59
C PRO A 167 13.24 -27.17 -25.04
N LYS A 168 14.18 -26.93 -25.96
CA LYS A 168 13.97 -26.61 -27.38
C LYS A 168 13.38 -25.23 -27.68
N MET A 169 13.15 -24.36 -26.68
CA MET A 169 12.60 -23.01 -26.93
C MET A 169 13.52 -22.14 -27.81
N GLN A 170 12.92 -21.29 -28.65
CA GLN A 170 13.65 -20.37 -29.50
C GLN A 170 14.34 -19.26 -28.69
N LEU A 171 15.67 -19.34 -28.55
CA LEU A 171 16.47 -18.27 -27.95
C LEU A 171 16.60 -17.01 -28.84
N SER A 172 16.01 -17.00 -30.04
CA SER A 172 15.81 -15.81 -30.90
C SER A 172 14.71 -14.87 -30.38
N GLN A 173 13.73 -15.37 -29.63
CA GLN A 173 12.60 -14.57 -29.15
C GLN A 173 13.06 -13.51 -28.13
N ASP A 174 12.47 -12.31 -28.17
CA ASP A 174 12.84 -11.19 -27.28
C ASP A 174 11.88 -11.06 -26.09
N TRP A 175 12.07 -11.93 -25.11
CA TRP A 175 11.41 -11.88 -23.81
C TRP A 175 12.38 -12.25 -22.68
N ALA A 176 12.01 -11.95 -21.44
CA ALA A 176 12.84 -12.14 -20.23
C ALA A 176 13.67 -13.44 -20.20
N LEU A 177 13.04 -14.60 -20.34
CA LEU A 177 13.76 -15.88 -20.17
C LEU A 177 14.75 -16.15 -21.31
N SER A 178 14.38 -15.89 -22.57
CA SER A 178 15.31 -16.00 -23.69
C SER A 178 16.50 -15.05 -23.52
N ARG A 179 16.28 -13.85 -22.97
CA ARG A 179 17.36 -12.90 -22.63
C ARG A 179 18.31 -13.43 -21.55
N PHE A 180 17.78 -14.01 -20.47
CA PHE A 180 18.61 -14.62 -19.43
C PHE A 180 19.40 -15.82 -19.95
N LEU A 181 18.77 -16.72 -20.72
CA LEU A 181 19.46 -17.90 -21.27
C LEU A 181 20.59 -17.51 -22.23
N ARG A 182 20.37 -16.53 -23.13
CA ARG A 182 21.44 -15.96 -23.97
C ARG A 182 22.59 -15.38 -23.13
N ALA A 183 22.28 -14.62 -22.08
CA ALA A 183 23.31 -14.06 -21.20
C ALA A 183 24.12 -15.15 -20.46
N ILE A 184 23.48 -16.26 -20.08
CA ILE A 184 24.15 -17.41 -19.44
C ILE A 184 25.05 -18.14 -20.44
N GLU A 185 24.60 -18.38 -21.68
CA GLU A 185 25.42 -18.94 -22.77
C GLU A 185 26.67 -18.08 -23.05
N GLU A 186 26.52 -16.75 -23.02
CA GLU A 186 27.59 -15.77 -23.21
C GLU A 186 28.42 -15.46 -21.94
N GLU A 187 28.15 -16.13 -20.81
CA GLU A 187 28.75 -15.91 -19.48
C GLU A 187 28.66 -14.46 -18.93
N LYS A 188 27.65 -13.69 -19.38
CA LYS A 188 27.37 -12.30 -18.98
C LYS A 188 26.41 -12.21 -17.78
N SER A 189 26.28 -11.00 -17.23
CA SER A 189 25.23 -10.64 -16.28
C SER A 189 23.84 -10.81 -16.87
N LEU A 190 22.87 -11.20 -16.05
CA LEU A 190 21.47 -11.43 -16.40
C LEU A 190 20.77 -10.08 -16.67
N PRO A 191 20.33 -9.77 -17.91
CA PRO A 191 19.81 -8.46 -18.24
C PRO A 191 18.31 -8.35 -17.96
N VAL A 192 17.92 -7.42 -17.09
CA VAL A 192 16.53 -7.09 -16.76
C VAL A 192 16.16 -5.76 -17.42
N GLU A 193 15.07 -5.72 -18.18
CA GLU A 193 14.58 -4.48 -18.80
C GLU A 193 13.74 -3.64 -17.83
N GLY A 194 14.02 -2.33 -17.78
CA GLY A 194 13.36 -1.38 -16.89
C GLY A 194 13.50 -1.78 -15.42
N ASP A 195 12.39 -1.74 -14.69
CA ASP A 195 12.37 -2.16 -13.29
C ASP A 195 12.26 -3.69 -13.10
N GLY A 196 11.85 -4.41 -14.15
CA GLY A 196 11.72 -5.87 -14.11
C GLY A 196 10.55 -6.43 -13.29
N LEU A 197 9.61 -5.58 -12.83
CA LEU A 197 8.41 -6.01 -12.09
C LEU A 197 7.19 -6.27 -13.00
N ALA A 198 7.34 -6.14 -14.32
CA ALA A 198 6.28 -6.44 -15.28
C ALA A 198 5.77 -7.90 -15.13
N PRO A 199 4.44 -8.13 -15.09
CA PRO A 199 3.87 -9.44 -14.81
C PRO A 199 4.00 -10.38 -16.01
N LEU A 200 4.77 -11.45 -15.82
CA LEU A 200 4.84 -12.60 -16.70
C LEU A 200 3.92 -13.71 -16.19
N TYR A 201 3.41 -14.50 -17.14
CA TYR A 201 2.60 -15.70 -16.88
C TYR A 201 3.21 -16.90 -17.62
N PRO A 202 4.45 -17.31 -17.27
CA PRO A 202 5.17 -18.36 -18.00
C PRO A 202 4.54 -19.73 -17.74
N ILE A 203 4.24 -20.50 -18.80
CA ILE A 203 3.75 -21.88 -18.69
C ILE A 203 4.78 -22.86 -19.22
N TYR A 204 5.08 -23.92 -18.46
CA TYR A 204 6.03 -24.94 -18.90
C TYR A 204 5.44 -25.78 -20.05
N ILE A 205 6.24 -26.09 -21.06
CA ILE A 205 5.80 -26.57 -22.38
C ILE A 205 4.92 -27.83 -22.33
N GLU A 206 5.24 -28.77 -21.44
CA GLU A 206 4.44 -30.00 -21.28
C GLU A 206 3.01 -29.70 -20.79
N ASP A 207 2.83 -28.67 -19.93
CA ASP A 207 1.52 -28.24 -19.44
C ASP A 207 0.76 -27.41 -20.48
N ALA A 208 1.46 -26.58 -21.26
CA ALA A 208 0.90 -25.89 -22.42
C ALA A 208 0.36 -26.85 -23.48
N VAL A 209 1.10 -27.91 -23.81
CA VAL A 209 0.67 -28.90 -24.81
C VAL A 209 -0.51 -29.74 -24.31
N LYS A 210 -0.58 -30.07 -23.01
CA LYS A 210 -1.79 -30.67 -22.40
C LYS A 210 -3.02 -29.78 -22.61
N ALA A 211 -2.86 -28.45 -22.47
CA ALA A 211 -3.94 -27.50 -22.72
C ALA A 211 -4.31 -27.37 -24.22
N LEU A 212 -3.34 -27.27 -25.13
CA LEU A 212 -3.58 -27.24 -26.59
C LEU A 212 -4.41 -28.44 -27.07
N VAL A 213 -4.03 -29.64 -26.63
CA VAL A 213 -4.76 -30.89 -26.92
C VAL A 213 -6.18 -30.82 -26.33
N LYS A 214 -6.34 -30.38 -25.08
CA LYS A 214 -7.67 -30.20 -24.47
C LYS A 214 -8.56 -29.22 -25.25
N VAL A 215 -8.05 -28.08 -25.72
CA VAL A 215 -8.86 -27.14 -26.52
C VAL A 215 -9.38 -27.80 -27.78
N MET A 216 -8.53 -28.54 -28.51
CA MET A 216 -8.90 -29.23 -29.76
C MET A 216 -10.03 -30.25 -29.54
N PHE A 217 -9.88 -31.13 -28.55
CA PHE A 217 -10.82 -32.23 -28.32
C PHE A 217 -12.02 -31.86 -27.43
N SER A 218 -12.06 -30.65 -26.88
CA SER A 218 -13.19 -30.18 -26.06
C SER A 218 -14.51 -30.11 -26.84
N LYS A 219 -15.61 -30.34 -26.09
CA LYS A 219 -17.00 -30.01 -26.47
C LYS A 219 -17.51 -28.77 -25.74
N SER A 220 -16.62 -28.02 -25.10
CA SER A 220 -16.96 -26.85 -24.29
C SER A 220 -17.14 -25.61 -25.18
N LYS A 221 -18.01 -24.69 -24.75
CA LYS A 221 -18.22 -23.36 -25.34
C LYS A 221 -17.11 -22.36 -24.93
N THR A 222 -15.85 -22.83 -24.92
CA THR A 222 -14.69 -21.94 -24.79
C THR A 222 -14.75 -20.88 -25.90
N GLU A 223 -14.36 -19.66 -25.59
CA GLU A 223 -14.41 -18.56 -26.55
C GLU A 223 -13.54 -18.81 -27.80
N ARG A 224 -13.83 -18.09 -28.90
CA ARG A 224 -13.03 -18.14 -30.13
C ARG A 224 -11.58 -17.65 -29.92
N MET A 225 -11.31 -16.97 -28.81
CA MET A 225 -9.97 -16.59 -28.34
C MET A 225 -9.74 -17.23 -26.96
N VAL A 226 -8.61 -17.89 -26.77
CA VAL A 226 -8.26 -18.66 -25.56
C VAL A 226 -6.84 -18.28 -25.12
N ILE A 227 -6.56 -18.20 -23.81
CA ILE A 227 -5.22 -17.87 -23.30
C ILE A 227 -4.61 -19.04 -22.53
N ILE A 228 -3.49 -19.57 -23.03
CA ILE A 228 -2.73 -20.64 -22.37
C ILE A 228 -1.44 -20.04 -21.80
N ALA A 229 -1.45 -19.81 -20.48
CA ALA A 229 -0.38 -19.15 -19.74
C ALA A 229 -0.33 -19.66 -18.28
N GLY A 230 0.68 -19.23 -17.53
CA GLY A 230 0.84 -19.55 -16.11
C GLY A 230 -0.28 -18.96 -15.24
N LYS A 231 -0.72 -19.69 -14.20
CA LYS A 231 -1.64 -19.15 -13.17
C LYS A 231 -0.92 -18.28 -12.15
N GLU A 232 0.31 -18.66 -11.82
CA GLU A 232 1.20 -17.86 -11.01
C GLU A 232 1.69 -16.68 -11.84
N GLU A 233 1.64 -15.50 -11.22
CA GLU A 233 2.17 -14.27 -11.79
C GLU A 233 3.55 -14.04 -11.20
N VAL A 234 4.55 -13.92 -12.07
CA VAL A 234 5.96 -13.74 -11.67
C VAL A 234 6.58 -12.63 -12.48
N SER A 235 7.51 -11.91 -11.90
CA SER A 235 8.20 -10.83 -12.59
C SER A 235 9.44 -11.32 -13.34
N SER A 236 9.91 -10.58 -14.35
CA SER A 236 11.17 -10.92 -15.02
C SER A 236 12.35 -10.90 -14.05
N LEU A 237 12.33 -9.99 -13.07
CA LEU A 237 13.26 -9.96 -11.95
C LEU A 237 13.21 -11.25 -11.10
N ASN A 238 12.01 -11.74 -10.75
CA ASN A 238 11.83 -12.97 -9.98
C ASN A 238 12.36 -14.20 -10.75
N VAL A 239 12.14 -14.27 -12.06
CA VAL A 239 12.73 -15.31 -12.94
C VAL A 239 14.27 -15.19 -12.96
N GLY A 240 14.82 -13.98 -13.04
CA GLY A 240 16.26 -13.72 -12.97
C GLY A 240 16.90 -14.19 -11.66
N TYR A 241 16.28 -13.88 -10.51
CA TYR A 241 16.74 -14.36 -9.20
C TYR A 241 16.65 -15.89 -9.07
N LYS A 242 15.57 -16.52 -9.53
CA LYS A 242 15.42 -17.99 -9.52
C LYS A 242 16.46 -18.68 -10.40
N LEU A 243 16.78 -18.13 -11.58
CA LEU A 243 17.89 -18.61 -12.40
C LEU A 243 19.24 -18.42 -11.70
N ARG A 244 19.49 -17.27 -11.07
CA ARG A 244 20.72 -17.00 -10.30
C ARG A 244 20.90 -18.02 -9.16
N GLU A 245 19.82 -18.38 -8.47
CA GLU A 245 19.80 -19.39 -7.41
C GLU A 245 20.13 -20.80 -7.94
N ILE A 246 19.49 -21.22 -9.04
CA ILE A 246 19.75 -22.51 -9.70
C ILE A 246 21.20 -22.58 -10.20
N LEU A 247 21.72 -21.50 -10.78
CA LEU A 247 23.11 -21.39 -11.24
C LEU A 247 24.11 -21.47 -10.08
N LEU A 248 23.88 -20.74 -8.99
CA LEU A 248 24.70 -20.78 -7.79
C LEU A 248 24.76 -22.21 -7.22
N LYS A 249 23.60 -22.87 -7.09
CA LYS A 249 23.48 -24.27 -6.61
C LYS A 249 24.15 -25.29 -7.54
N LYS A 250 24.10 -25.11 -8.87
CA LYS A 250 24.70 -26.05 -9.85
C LYS A 250 26.19 -25.81 -10.14
N THR A 251 26.69 -24.58 -10.00
CA THR A 251 28.00 -24.18 -10.52
C THR A 251 28.91 -23.47 -9.50
N GLY A 252 28.37 -22.99 -8.38
CA GLY A 252 29.08 -22.10 -7.45
C GLY A 252 29.32 -20.67 -7.97
N LYS A 253 29.02 -20.37 -9.24
CA LYS A 253 29.17 -19.05 -9.85
C LYS A 253 27.91 -18.22 -9.59
N LEU A 254 28.05 -17.11 -8.85
CA LEU A 254 27.00 -16.11 -8.74
C LEU A 254 26.98 -15.27 -10.03
N PHE A 255 25.82 -15.21 -10.69
CA PHE A 255 25.60 -14.33 -11.84
C PHE A 255 25.00 -12.99 -11.36
N GLU A 256 25.60 -11.88 -11.77
CA GLU A 256 25.09 -10.53 -11.51
C GLU A 256 23.77 -10.30 -12.29
N ILE A 257 22.88 -9.46 -11.76
CA ILE A 257 21.62 -9.05 -12.41
C ILE A 257 21.73 -7.56 -12.73
N VAL A 258 21.77 -7.21 -14.02
CA VAL A 258 21.99 -5.84 -14.50
C VAL A 258 20.73 -5.29 -15.15
N PHE A 259 20.35 -4.08 -14.77
CA PHE A 259 19.16 -3.39 -15.27
C PHE A 259 19.50 -2.57 -16.52
N SER A 260 18.53 -2.41 -17.42
CA SER A 260 18.72 -1.65 -18.66
C SER A 260 17.53 -0.73 -18.97
N ASP A 261 17.85 0.56 -19.12
CA ASP A 261 16.91 1.69 -19.19
C ASP A 261 16.31 1.85 -20.61
N ARG A 262 15.97 0.73 -21.27
CA ARG A 262 15.40 0.73 -22.63
C ARG A 262 13.87 0.71 -22.56
N GLY A 263 13.28 1.85 -22.94
CA GLY A 263 11.86 2.14 -22.78
C GLY A 263 10.86 1.23 -23.52
N GLU A 264 9.61 1.35 -23.06
CA GLU A 264 8.51 0.38 -23.16
C GLU A 264 8.82 -1.00 -22.54
N LEU A 265 8.04 -1.39 -21.53
CA LEU A 265 8.03 -2.74 -20.98
C LEU A 265 7.51 -3.74 -22.03
N ARG A 266 8.43 -4.28 -22.84
CA ARG A 266 8.16 -5.28 -23.90
C ARG A 266 7.45 -6.51 -23.34
N ASP A 267 7.87 -6.92 -22.15
CA ASP A 267 7.33 -8.05 -21.39
C ASP A 267 5.90 -7.80 -20.84
N SER A 268 5.35 -6.58 -20.90
CA SER A 268 4.02 -6.26 -20.35
C SER A 268 2.88 -6.55 -21.31
N LEU A 269 1.93 -7.37 -20.85
CA LEU A 269 0.72 -7.80 -21.56
C LEU A 269 -0.45 -6.80 -21.44
N GLY A 270 -0.34 -5.74 -20.65
CA GLY A 270 -1.40 -4.76 -20.41
C GLY A 270 -2.05 -4.91 -19.03
N ASP A 271 -3.39 -4.86 -18.97
CA ASP A 271 -4.14 -4.88 -17.70
C ASP A 271 -4.05 -6.24 -17.00
N ARG A 272 -3.45 -6.22 -15.81
CA ARG A 272 -3.20 -7.36 -14.90
C ARG A 272 -4.48 -8.12 -14.54
N ALA A 273 -5.61 -7.41 -14.35
CA ALA A 273 -6.89 -8.04 -14.02
C ALA A 273 -7.54 -8.70 -15.24
N ILE A 274 -7.49 -8.06 -16.42
CA ILE A 274 -8.03 -8.64 -17.67
C ILE A 274 -7.30 -9.94 -18.01
N VAL A 275 -5.96 -9.91 -18.02
CA VAL A 275 -5.13 -11.09 -18.37
C VAL A 275 -5.37 -12.24 -17.38
N LYS A 276 -5.33 -11.96 -16.06
CA LYS A 276 -5.56 -12.97 -15.02
C LYS A 276 -6.93 -13.61 -15.10
N ASN A 277 -7.99 -12.83 -15.37
CA ASN A 277 -9.34 -13.35 -15.52
C ASN A 277 -9.49 -14.26 -16.74
N ALA A 278 -8.87 -13.92 -17.88
CA ALA A 278 -8.90 -14.73 -19.10
C ALA A 278 -8.12 -16.06 -18.96
N ILE A 279 -6.98 -16.05 -18.25
CA ILE A 279 -6.21 -17.27 -17.92
C ILE A 279 -7.03 -18.18 -17.00
N GLN A 280 -7.61 -17.62 -15.92
CA GLN A 280 -8.41 -18.40 -14.96
C GLN A 280 -9.64 -19.03 -15.63
N LYS A 281 -10.39 -18.25 -16.42
CA LYS A 281 -11.53 -18.75 -17.22
C LYS A 281 -11.12 -19.89 -18.16
N THR A 282 -9.99 -19.76 -18.86
CA THR A 282 -9.49 -20.82 -19.75
C THR A 282 -9.21 -22.12 -18.98
N SER A 283 -8.66 -22.03 -17.77
CA SER A 283 -8.41 -23.20 -16.93
C SER A 283 -9.71 -23.87 -16.46
N ASP A 284 -10.72 -23.08 -16.10
CA ASP A 284 -12.02 -23.57 -15.63
C ASP A 284 -12.83 -24.21 -16.78
N ASP A 285 -12.95 -23.53 -17.93
CA ASP A 285 -13.67 -24.02 -19.12
C ASP A 285 -13.10 -25.34 -19.70
N LEU A 286 -11.82 -25.63 -19.42
CA LEU A 286 -11.11 -26.85 -19.84
C LEU A 286 -10.96 -27.89 -18.72
N GLY A 287 -11.32 -27.57 -17.48
CA GLY A 287 -11.04 -28.40 -16.29
C GLY A 287 -9.57 -28.81 -16.20
N TRP A 288 -8.65 -27.87 -16.45
CA TRP A 288 -7.22 -28.12 -16.64
C TRP A 288 -6.38 -27.33 -15.62
N GLY A 289 -5.29 -27.93 -15.16
CA GLY A 289 -4.34 -27.32 -14.24
C GLY A 289 -2.89 -27.57 -14.64
N ILE A 290 -2.02 -26.69 -14.17
CA ILE A 290 -0.57 -26.77 -14.32
C ILE A 290 -0.05 -27.86 -13.36
N THR A 291 0.96 -28.63 -13.77
CA THR A 291 1.56 -29.70 -12.96
C THR A 291 3.06 -29.51 -12.70
N THR A 292 3.69 -28.57 -13.40
CA THR A 292 5.10 -28.21 -13.24
C THR A 292 5.22 -26.83 -12.59
N ASN A 293 5.86 -26.74 -11.43
CA ASN A 293 6.18 -25.45 -10.82
C ASN A 293 7.31 -24.73 -11.61
N LEU A 294 7.47 -23.43 -11.35
CA LEU A 294 8.44 -22.60 -12.06
C LEU A 294 9.90 -23.04 -11.84
N MET A 295 10.28 -23.49 -10.65
CA MET A 295 11.67 -23.89 -10.35
C MET A 295 12.08 -25.16 -11.12
N ASP A 296 11.22 -26.17 -11.16
CA ASP A 296 11.48 -27.41 -11.91
C ASP A 296 11.51 -27.15 -13.41
N GLY A 297 10.59 -26.33 -13.92
CA GLY A 297 10.56 -25.93 -15.32
C GLY A 297 11.81 -25.16 -15.73
N LEU A 298 12.21 -24.15 -14.95
CA LEU A 298 13.44 -23.36 -15.20
C LEU A 298 14.68 -24.24 -15.13
N THR A 299 14.75 -25.16 -14.16
CA THR A 299 15.86 -26.11 -14.02
C THR A 299 16.01 -26.98 -15.27
N LYS A 300 14.92 -27.62 -15.73
CA LYS A 300 14.92 -28.44 -16.96
C LYS A 300 15.30 -27.62 -18.21
N THR A 301 14.83 -26.37 -18.28
CA THR A 301 15.09 -25.47 -19.41
C THR A 301 16.57 -25.06 -19.46
N LEU A 302 17.14 -24.69 -18.31
CA LEU A 302 18.54 -24.32 -18.17
C LEU A 302 19.48 -25.50 -18.46
N ASP A 303 19.17 -26.69 -17.93
CA ASP A 303 19.95 -27.90 -18.19
C ASP A 303 19.99 -28.24 -19.69
N TRP A 304 18.86 -28.09 -20.40
CA TRP A 304 18.83 -28.23 -21.86
C TRP A 304 19.74 -27.20 -22.56
N ALA A 305 19.62 -25.91 -22.23
CA ALA A 305 20.38 -24.85 -22.88
C ALA A 305 21.90 -25.06 -22.72
N VAL A 306 22.36 -25.31 -21.49
CA VAL A 306 23.78 -25.56 -21.18
C VAL A 306 24.32 -26.83 -21.85
N HIS A 307 23.48 -27.84 -22.08
CA HIS A 307 23.89 -29.05 -22.81
C HIS A 307 23.89 -28.89 -24.33
N ALA A 308 22.98 -28.09 -24.91
CA ALA A 308 22.89 -27.89 -26.36
C ALA A 308 24.15 -27.21 -26.95
N ASP A 309 24.75 -26.29 -26.19
CA ASP A 309 25.91 -25.51 -26.63
C ASP A 309 27.19 -26.37 -26.81
N ARG A 310 27.36 -27.46 -26.04
CA ARG A 310 28.51 -28.38 -26.19
C ARG A 310 28.65 -28.98 -27.59
N HIS A 311 27.55 -29.10 -28.34
CA HIS A 311 27.58 -29.55 -29.74
C HIS A 311 27.82 -28.42 -30.75
N LYS A 312 27.52 -27.16 -30.41
CA LYS A 312 27.73 -26.00 -31.30
C LYS A 312 29.17 -25.49 -31.25
N ARG A 313 29.81 -25.45 -30.08
CA ARG A 313 31.20 -24.93 -29.91
C ARG A 313 32.28 -25.68 -30.71
N GLN A 314 31.99 -26.84 -31.31
CA GLN A 314 32.96 -27.56 -32.15
C GLN A 314 33.05 -27.03 -33.59
N HIS A 315 32.05 -26.29 -34.11
CA HIS A 315 31.96 -25.92 -35.52
C HIS A 315 31.42 -24.49 -35.75
N LEU A 316 32.27 -23.46 -35.64
CA LEU A 316 32.19 -22.17 -36.36
C LEU A 316 33.45 -21.31 -36.08
N PRO A 317 33.95 -20.50 -37.05
CA PRO A 317 35.09 -19.59 -36.83
C PRO A 317 34.69 -18.11 -36.64
N GLU A 318 35.61 -17.32 -36.08
CA GLU A 318 35.64 -15.84 -36.13
C GLU A 318 35.82 -15.31 -37.58
N PRO A 319 35.71 -13.98 -37.90
CA PRO A 319 35.45 -12.77 -37.09
C PRO A 319 34.15 -12.03 -37.57
N GLN A 320 33.81 -10.73 -37.41
CA GLN A 320 34.51 -9.44 -37.24
C GLN A 320 33.68 -8.39 -36.46
N SER A 321 34.32 -7.27 -36.11
CA SER A 321 33.77 -6.11 -35.38
C SER A 321 32.82 -5.20 -36.19
N PRO A 322 31.97 -4.36 -35.55
CA PRO A 322 30.94 -3.56 -36.23
C PRO A 322 31.49 -2.41 -37.08
N LYS A 323 30.80 -2.08 -38.19
CA LYS A 323 31.04 -0.86 -38.97
C LYS A 323 30.03 0.23 -38.60
N GLN A 324 30.52 1.44 -38.36
CA GLN A 324 29.70 2.63 -38.12
C GLN A 324 28.88 3.01 -39.36
N SER A 325 27.57 3.26 -39.18
CA SER A 325 26.75 3.96 -40.16
C SER A 325 26.85 5.49 -39.95
N LYS A 326 26.83 6.25 -41.05
CA LYS A 326 26.99 7.72 -41.02
C LYS A 326 25.65 8.43 -40.83
N ARG A 327 25.68 9.58 -40.16
CA ARG A 327 24.65 10.61 -40.30
C ARG A 327 24.54 11.07 -41.77
N LEU A 328 23.34 11.42 -42.19
CA LEU A 328 23.06 12.28 -43.34
C LEU A 328 22.22 13.47 -42.86
N GLN A 329 22.30 14.59 -43.58
CA GLN A 329 21.68 15.88 -43.25
C GLN A 329 20.97 16.46 -44.48
N GLY A 330 20.04 17.37 -44.20
CA GLY A 330 19.38 18.26 -45.18
C GLY A 330 17.98 17.80 -45.59
N ASP A 331 17.02 18.70 -45.86
CA ASP A 331 16.97 20.14 -45.54
C ASP A 331 15.48 20.60 -45.50
N PRO A 332 15.14 21.80 -44.96
CA PRO A 332 13.78 22.17 -44.56
C PRO A 332 13.02 23.07 -45.57
N GLU A 333 11.68 23.11 -45.47
CA GLU A 333 10.76 24.26 -45.66
C GLU A 333 9.28 23.77 -45.75
N PRO A 334 8.23 24.65 -45.70
CA PRO A 334 8.22 26.09 -45.40
C PRO A 334 7.28 26.51 -44.25
N GLU A 335 7.34 27.80 -43.88
CA GLU A 335 6.41 28.47 -42.95
C GLU A 335 5.04 28.81 -43.59
N SER A 336 4.04 29.14 -42.77
CA SER A 336 2.77 29.76 -43.19
C SER A 336 2.53 31.09 -42.48
N GLN A 337 2.14 32.12 -43.22
CA GLN A 337 2.20 33.53 -42.77
C GLN A 337 0.95 34.03 -42.03
N LEU A 338 1.18 34.93 -41.07
CA LEU A 338 0.16 35.80 -40.47
C LEU A 338 -0.17 36.98 -41.40
N VAL A 339 -1.43 37.42 -41.42
CA VAL A 339 -1.89 38.65 -42.13
C VAL A 339 -2.75 39.52 -41.20
N THR A 340 -2.72 40.83 -41.44
CA THR A 340 -3.06 41.91 -40.49
C THR A 340 -4.41 42.63 -40.73
N GLY A 341 -4.97 43.23 -39.67
CA GLY A 341 -5.98 44.31 -39.73
C GLY A 341 -6.87 44.33 -38.46
N ALA A 342 -6.92 45.33 -37.56
CA ALA A 342 -7.05 46.79 -37.68
C ALA A 342 -8.43 47.24 -38.24
N VAL A 343 -9.16 48.23 -37.70
CA VAL A 343 -9.20 48.90 -36.37
C VAL A 343 -10.52 49.73 -36.29
N SER A 344 -11.10 49.92 -35.09
CA SER A 344 -12.06 50.97 -34.63
C SER A 344 -12.98 51.75 -35.62
N SER A 345 -14.28 51.82 -35.32
CA SER A 345 -14.96 53.10 -34.93
C SER A 345 -16.46 52.93 -34.61
N VAL A 346 -17.05 53.94 -33.94
CA VAL A 346 -18.45 53.98 -33.45
C VAL A 346 -19.09 55.33 -33.81
N PRO A 347 -20.39 55.35 -34.18
CA PRO A 347 -21.27 56.47 -33.83
C PRO A 347 -22.61 56.04 -33.18
N GLN A 348 -23.31 57.02 -32.59
CA GLN A 348 -24.61 56.88 -31.91
C GLN A 348 -25.78 57.30 -32.81
N SER A 349 -27.03 56.92 -32.46
CA SER A 349 -28.21 57.79 -32.59
C SER A 349 -29.43 57.30 -31.79
N GLN A 350 -30.35 58.23 -31.48
CA GLN A 350 -31.72 58.02 -30.99
C GLN A 350 -32.71 58.30 -32.19
N GLU A 351 -34.05 58.36 -32.15
CA GLU A 351 -35.02 58.65 -31.07
C GLU A 351 -36.50 58.37 -31.47
N GLU A 352 -37.40 58.25 -30.47
CA GLU A 352 -38.88 58.55 -30.42
C GLU A 352 -40.02 57.86 -31.26
N ARG A 353 -41.16 57.64 -30.54
CA ARG A 353 -42.61 57.71 -30.92
C ARG A 353 -43.31 56.59 -31.75
N ALA A 354 -44.61 56.27 -31.59
CA ALA A 354 -45.71 56.75 -30.70
C ALA A 354 -46.90 55.75 -30.47
N GLU A 355 -47.82 56.10 -29.56
CA GLU A 355 -49.07 55.46 -29.03
C GLU A 355 -50.26 55.30 -30.05
N PRO A 356 -51.37 54.51 -29.81
CA PRO A 356 -52.50 54.97 -28.94
C PRO A 356 -53.57 53.97 -28.34
N LYS A 357 -54.06 54.24 -27.10
CA LYS A 357 -55.51 54.25 -26.59
C LYS A 357 -56.45 53.01 -26.73
N LYS A 358 -57.58 52.76 -26.00
CA LYS A 358 -58.36 53.32 -24.84
C LYS A 358 -59.42 52.26 -24.36
N ARG A 359 -59.90 52.20 -23.10
CA ARG A 359 -61.18 52.77 -22.52
C ARG A 359 -61.36 52.23 -21.06
N HIS A 360 -61.63 53.04 -20.03
CA HIS A 360 -62.95 53.34 -19.35
C HIS A 360 -63.72 52.12 -18.76
N ALA A 361 -64.39 52.17 -17.60
CA ALA A 361 -64.96 53.25 -16.75
C ALA A 361 -65.08 52.77 -15.26
N TRP A 362 -65.54 53.49 -14.21
CA TRP A 362 -65.87 54.91 -13.90
C TRP A 362 -65.85 55.12 -12.36
N ASP A 363 -66.05 56.35 -11.87
CA ASP A 363 -65.85 56.76 -10.46
C ASP A 363 -67.12 56.66 -9.56
N MET A 364 -66.94 56.87 -8.24
CA MET A 364 -67.91 56.85 -7.14
C MET A 364 -69.09 57.85 -7.34
N SER A 365 -70.26 57.70 -6.70
CA SER A 365 -70.41 57.71 -5.23
C SER A 365 -71.86 57.58 -4.75
N ALA A 366 -72.08 57.00 -3.56
CA ALA A 366 -73.26 57.25 -2.73
C ALA A 366 -73.08 56.83 -1.24
N PHE A 367 -73.13 57.82 -0.34
CA PHE A 367 -73.68 57.76 1.04
C PHE A 367 -73.08 56.87 2.16
N LYS A 368 -73.57 57.18 3.38
CA LYS A 368 -73.08 56.88 4.74
C LYS A 368 -74.02 55.86 5.46
N PRO A 369 -73.73 55.37 6.69
CA PRO A 369 -72.46 54.98 7.33
C PRO A 369 -72.54 53.63 8.12
N LYS A 370 -71.50 53.33 8.92
CA LYS A 370 -71.47 52.42 10.10
C LYS A 370 -71.87 50.94 9.91
N LEU A 371 -70.85 50.12 9.68
CA LEU A 371 -70.63 48.82 10.34
C LEU A 371 -69.12 48.52 10.25
N ILE A 372 -68.51 47.87 11.25
CA ILE A 372 -67.06 47.57 11.23
C ILE A 372 -66.82 46.47 10.19
N LYS A 373 -66.42 46.88 8.97
CA LYS A 373 -66.25 45.96 7.84
C LYS A 373 -65.10 44.99 8.12
N LYS A 374 -65.29 43.71 7.74
CA LYS A 374 -64.29 42.63 7.88
C LYS A 374 -62.89 43.00 7.41
N LYS A 375 -62.72 43.92 6.43
CA LYS A 375 -61.40 44.42 6.00
C LYS A 375 -60.54 44.98 7.14
N ASN A 376 -61.11 45.68 8.12
CA ASN A 376 -60.31 46.21 9.23
C ASN A 376 -59.93 45.12 10.24
N PHE A 377 -60.80 44.12 10.45
CA PHE A 377 -60.46 42.93 11.24
C PHE A 377 -59.39 42.09 10.54
N VAL A 378 -59.49 41.89 9.22
CA VAL A 378 -58.47 41.19 8.41
C VAL A 378 -57.15 41.96 8.37
N ALA A 379 -57.16 43.30 8.29
CA ALA A 379 -55.94 44.10 8.38
C ALA A 379 -55.29 44.03 9.77
N LEU A 380 -56.08 44.15 10.84
CA LEU A 380 -55.59 44.00 12.21
C LEU A 380 -55.09 42.57 12.48
N PHE A 381 -55.81 41.55 12.01
CA PHE A 381 -55.40 40.15 12.09
C PHE A 381 -54.13 39.88 11.27
N ALA A 382 -53.97 40.47 10.08
CA ALA A 382 -52.75 40.37 9.29
C ALA A 382 -51.57 41.07 9.97
N VAL A 383 -51.77 42.24 10.59
CA VAL A 383 -50.74 42.93 11.39
C VAL A 383 -50.36 42.10 12.63
N LEU A 384 -51.33 41.54 13.35
CA LEU A 384 -51.08 40.65 14.50
C LEU A 384 -50.40 39.34 14.08
N LEU A 385 -50.79 38.77 12.93
CA LEU A 385 -50.14 37.59 12.33
C LEU A 385 -48.70 37.91 11.93
N ILE A 386 -48.44 39.06 11.32
CA ILE A 386 -47.07 39.51 11.01
C ILE A 386 -46.27 39.73 12.31
N LEU A 387 -46.83 40.39 13.32
CA LEU A 387 -46.16 40.60 14.62
C LEU A 387 -45.88 39.28 15.37
N PHE A 388 -46.67 38.23 15.15
CA PHE A 388 -46.48 36.92 15.78
C PHE A 388 -45.57 35.98 14.96
N CYS A 389 -45.70 35.98 13.63
CA CYS A 389 -44.94 35.11 12.74
C CYS A 389 -43.58 35.69 12.34
N ALA A 390 -43.40 37.02 12.25
CA ALA A 390 -42.12 37.61 11.88
C ALA A 390 -40.99 37.31 12.88
N PRO A 391 -41.19 37.36 14.22
CA PRO A 391 -40.16 36.93 15.17
C PRO A 391 -39.73 35.47 14.96
N VAL A 392 -40.70 34.57 14.72
CA VAL A 392 -40.43 33.15 14.45
C VAL A 392 -39.69 32.97 13.12
N PHE A 393 -40.09 33.70 12.07
CA PHE A 393 -39.44 33.67 10.76
C PHE A 393 -38.01 34.23 10.80
N PHE A 394 -37.78 35.36 11.49
CA PHE A 394 -36.42 35.89 11.66
C PHE A 394 -35.55 34.95 12.50
N PHE A 395 -36.12 34.27 13.49
CA PHE A 395 -35.42 33.27 14.30
C PHE A 395 -35.04 32.02 13.52
N THR A 396 -35.96 31.42 12.74
CA THR A 396 -35.60 30.27 11.88
C THR A 396 -34.64 30.68 10.78
N PHE A 397 -34.78 31.89 10.21
CA PHE A 397 -33.85 32.43 9.22
C PHE A 397 -32.43 32.63 9.79
N THR A 398 -32.27 33.20 10.99
CA THR A 398 -30.93 33.38 11.60
C THR A 398 -30.26 32.05 11.89
N ILE A 399 -31.00 31.04 12.36
CA ILE A 399 -30.47 29.68 12.57
C ILE A 399 -30.05 29.03 11.25
N VAL A 400 -30.91 29.04 10.23
CA VAL A 400 -30.59 28.44 8.92
C VAL A 400 -29.40 29.14 8.28
N ALA A 401 -29.35 30.49 8.30
CA ALA A 401 -28.23 31.25 7.78
C ALA A 401 -26.92 30.99 8.58
N GLY A 402 -27.02 30.79 9.89
CA GLY A 402 -25.90 30.40 10.75
C GLY A 402 -25.34 29.03 10.37
N VAL A 403 -26.18 28.00 10.33
CA VAL A 403 -25.78 26.63 9.98
C VAL A 403 -25.26 26.54 8.53
N VAL A 404 -25.86 27.25 7.57
CA VAL A 404 -25.34 27.32 6.20
C VAL A 404 -23.96 27.99 6.15
N SER A 405 -23.77 29.09 6.87
CA SER A 405 -22.45 29.76 6.95
C SER A 405 -21.41 28.89 7.65
N LEU A 406 -21.79 28.10 8.66
CA LEU A 406 -20.90 27.15 9.34
C LEU A 406 -20.49 26.00 8.43
N ARG A 407 -21.45 25.39 7.73
CA ARG A 407 -21.16 24.31 6.77
C ARG A 407 -20.24 24.77 5.65
N GLN A 408 -20.44 25.99 5.14
CA GLN A 408 -19.53 26.56 4.14
C GLN A 408 -18.14 26.79 4.75
N ALA A 409 -18.03 27.45 5.90
CA ALA A 409 -16.73 27.67 6.57
C ALA A 409 -15.94 26.37 6.87
N MET A 410 -16.64 25.26 7.14
CA MET A 410 -16.02 23.94 7.31
C MET A 410 -15.52 23.35 5.98
N LEU A 411 -16.22 23.58 4.87
CA LEU A 411 -15.78 23.18 3.53
C LEU A 411 -14.61 24.04 3.06
N ASP A 412 -14.68 25.36 3.23
CA ASP A 412 -13.64 26.32 2.86
C ASP A 412 -12.32 26.02 3.60
N LEU A 413 -12.41 25.62 4.88
CA LEU A 413 -11.26 25.16 5.66
C LEU A 413 -10.67 23.85 5.14
N GLN A 414 -11.48 22.96 4.54
CA GLN A 414 -11.01 21.73 3.89
C GLN A 414 -10.42 21.97 2.50
N THR A 415 -10.87 23.00 1.77
CA THR A 415 -10.36 23.41 0.45
C THR A 415 -9.24 24.46 0.52
N ALA A 416 -8.77 24.81 1.73
CA ALA A 416 -7.73 25.81 1.99
C ALA A 416 -8.10 27.28 1.68
N GLU A 417 -9.39 27.58 1.52
CA GLU A 417 -9.91 28.94 1.33
C GLU A 417 -10.03 29.66 2.69
N ILE A 418 -8.90 29.76 3.38
CA ILE A 418 -8.77 30.17 4.80
C ILE A 418 -9.45 31.53 5.08
N ASP A 419 -9.29 32.51 4.18
CA ASP A 419 -9.91 33.83 4.31
C ASP A 419 -11.46 33.75 4.29
N GLN A 420 -12.03 32.87 3.45
CA GLN A 420 -13.47 32.63 3.41
C GLN A 420 -13.93 31.90 4.68
N ALA A 421 -13.18 30.88 5.12
CA ALA A 421 -13.44 30.15 6.35
C ALA A 421 -13.46 31.07 7.59
N LEU A 422 -12.52 32.02 7.71
CA LEU A 422 -12.47 33.01 8.78
C LEU A 422 -13.72 33.90 8.80
N VAL A 423 -14.10 34.47 7.65
CA VAL A 423 -15.26 35.37 7.50
C VAL A 423 -16.59 34.64 7.75
N LEU A 424 -16.74 33.42 7.22
CA LEU A 424 -17.99 32.66 7.31
C LEU A 424 -18.20 32.02 8.69
N SER A 425 -17.12 31.63 9.38
CA SER A 425 -17.17 31.18 10.78
C SER A 425 -17.51 32.32 11.74
N GLU A 426 -16.92 33.52 11.57
CA GLU A 426 -17.29 34.70 12.38
C GLU A 426 -18.75 35.11 12.15
N LYS A 427 -19.17 35.17 10.88
CA LYS A 427 -20.58 35.41 10.50
C LYS A 427 -21.52 34.40 11.13
N SER A 428 -21.14 33.12 11.18
CA SER A 428 -21.94 32.07 11.80
C SER A 428 -22.05 32.25 13.33
N ASN A 429 -20.92 32.47 14.02
CA ASN A 429 -20.87 32.81 15.45
C ASN A 429 -21.75 34.04 15.78
N SER A 430 -21.75 35.08 14.92
CA SER A 430 -22.64 36.25 15.07
C SER A 430 -24.12 35.89 14.88
N LEU A 431 -24.45 35.01 13.93
CA LEU A 431 -25.84 34.58 13.67
C LEU A 431 -26.40 33.70 14.80
N PHE A 432 -25.61 32.76 15.34
CA PHE A 432 -26.00 31.99 16.52
C PHE A 432 -26.17 32.86 17.76
N SER A 433 -25.27 33.82 18.01
CA SER A 433 -25.40 34.78 19.12
C SER A 433 -26.66 35.66 18.99
N ARG A 434 -27.01 36.11 17.77
CA ARG A 434 -28.28 36.83 17.52
C ARG A 434 -29.50 35.95 17.79
N ALA A 435 -29.45 34.67 17.41
CA ALA A 435 -30.52 33.71 17.69
C ALA A 435 -30.67 33.45 19.20
N GLN A 436 -29.57 33.33 19.97
CA GLN A 436 -29.63 33.24 21.45
C GLN A 436 -30.33 34.48 22.05
N GLY A 437 -29.97 35.68 21.59
CA GLY A 437 -30.62 36.92 22.03
C GLY A 437 -32.13 36.94 21.74
N GLN A 438 -32.56 36.43 20.58
CA GLN A 438 -33.97 36.26 20.25
C GLN A 438 -34.68 35.27 21.18
N VAL A 439 -34.02 34.17 21.58
CA VAL A 439 -34.57 33.21 22.56
C VAL A 439 -34.69 33.82 23.95
N VAL A 440 -33.72 34.61 24.40
CA VAL A 440 -33.79 35.33 25.70
C VAL A 440 -34.93 36.36 25.73
N ILE A 441 -35.16 37.07 24.62
CA ILE A 441 -36.32 37.95 24.47
C ILE A 441 -37.62 37.14 24.53
N ALA A 442 -37.69 36.00 23.84
CA ALA A 442 -38.86 35.13 23.85
C ALA A 442 -39.14 34.51 25.24
N SER A 443 -38.12 34.08 25.99
CA SER A 443 -38.29 33.53 27.35
C SER A 443 -38.78 34.59 28.35
N ASN A 444 -38.33 35.85 28.21
CA ASN A 444 -38.78 36.95 29.06
C ASN A 444 -40.26 37.30 28.82
N ILE A 445 -40.76 37.10 27.60
CA ILE A 445 -42.18 37.28 27.23
C ILE A 445 -43.01 36.05 27.66
N ILE A 446 -42.46 34.84 27.55
CA ILE A 446 -43.16 33.57 27.77
C ILE A 446 -42.81 33.00 29.15
N GLN A 447 -43.34 33.61 30.21
CA GLN A 447 -43.19 33.13 31.61
C GLN A 447 -43.98 31.83 31.92
N ALA A 448 -44.31 31.02 30.90
CA ALA A 448 -45.13 29.82 31.02
C ALA A 448 -44.26 28.59 31.34
N ARG A 449 -44.48 27.97 32.52
CA ARG A 449 -43.74 26.79 33.03
C ARG A 449 -43.70 25.58 32.07
N SER A 450 -44.60 25.49 31.10
CA SER A 450 -44.67 24.38 30.13
C SER A 450 -43.74 24.52 28.92
N ILE A 451 -43.14 25.69 28.67
CA ILE A 451 -42.33 25.96 27.47
C ILE A 451 -40.83 26.08 27.80
N GLY A 452 -40.47 26.46 29.03
CA GLY A 452 -39.08 26.72 29.44
C GLY A 452 -38.08 25.61 29.07
N GLY A 453 -38.38 24.34 29.35
CA GLY A 453 -37.50 23.22 28.99
C GLY A 453 -37.25 23.05 27.49
N LYS A 454 -38.16 23.51 26.61
CA LYS A 454 -37.92 23.52 25.16
C LYS A 454 -37.05 24.69 24.72
N LEU A 455 -37.14 25.84 25.40
CA LEU A 455 -36.28 26.99 25.14
C LEU A 455 -34.85 26.73 25.61
N GLN A 456 -34.66 26.00 26.72
CA GLN A 456 -33.35 25.56 27.19
C GLN A 456 -32.64 24.66 26.16
N ILE A 457 -33.31 23.62 25.66
CA ILE A 457 -32.76 22.73 24.61
C ILE A 457 -32.36 23.54 23.35
N ILE A 458 -33.15 24.56 23.00
CA ILE A 458 -32.82 25.46 21.89
C ILE A 458 -31.57 26.31 22.20
N GLN A 459 -31.40 26.80 23.43
CA GLN A 459 -30.19 27.52 23.86
C GLN A 459 -28.95 26.61 23.80
N GLU A 460 -29.06 25.36 24.26
CA GLU A 460 -27.98 24.35 24.20
C GLU A 460 -27.52 24.10 22.75
N TYR A 461 -28.45 23.90 21.80
CA TYR A 461 -28.08 23.76 20.37
C TYR A 461 -27.46 25.02 19.76
N LEU A 462 -27.88 26.22 20.18
CA LEU A 462 -27.31 27.48 19.71
C LEU A 462 -25.91 27.73 20.30
N GLU A 463 -25.66 27.33 21.55
CA GLU A 463 -24.33 27.34 22.16
C GLU A 463 -23.39 26.35 21.45
N ILE A 464 -23.83 25.12 21.17
CA ILE A 464 -23.05 24.14 20.39
C ILE A 464 -22.69 24.71 19.00
N GLY A 465 -23.66 25.29 18.28
CA GLY A 465 -23.41 25.94 16.99
C GLY A 465 -22.40 27.09 17.08
N GLN A 466 -22.48 27.89 18.14
CA GLN A 466 -21.55 28.99 18.40
C GLN A 466 -20.13 28.50 18.72
N LEU A 467 -20.00 27.49 19.60
CA LEU A 467 -18.70 26.90 19.98
C LEU A 467 -18.03 26.19 18.80
N ILE A 468 -18.78 25.47 17.96
CA ILE A 468 -18.23 24.87 16.72
C ILE A 468 -17.78 25.98 15.76
N SER A 469 -18.55 27.08 15.63
CA SER A 469 -18.14 28.24 14.83
C SER A 469 -16.82 28.85 15.32
N GLN A 470 -16.62 28.94 16.63
CA GLN A 470 -15.38 29.41 17.25
C GLN A 470 -14.22 28.44 17.01
N ALA A 471 -14.46 27.13 17.10
CA ALA A 471 -13.45 26.11 16.82
C ALA A 471 -12.99 26.13 15.34
N VAL A 472 -13.92 26.32 14.40
CA VAL A 472 -13.61 26.49 12.97
C VAL A 472 -12.81 27.77 12.72
N HIS A 473 -13.18 28.89 13.35
CA HIS A 473 -12.45 30.16 13.25
C HIS A 473 -11.01 30.04 13.80
N GLN A 474 -10.85 29.43 14.98
CA GLN A 474 -9.54 29.14 15.58
C GLN A 474 -8.70 28.21 14.69
N SER A 475 -9.31 27.18 14.09
CA SER A 475 -8.62 26.26 13.17
C SER A 475 -8.18 26.93 11.87
N ALA A 476 -9.02 27.81 11.30
CA ALA A 476 -8.67 28.60 10.12
C ALA A 476 -7.52 29.59 10.41
N ARG A 477 -7.54 30.22 11.60
CA ARG A 477 -6.46 31.13 12.01
C ARG A 477 -5.14 30.38 12.26
N LEU A 478 -5.18 29.20 12.87
CA LEU A 478 -4.02 28.31 12.98
C LEU A 478 -3.46 27.88 11.61
N ALA A 479 -4.32 27.65 10.61
CA ALA A 479 -3.87 27.35 9.24
C ALA A 479 -3.20 28.56 8.56
N MET A 480 -3.70 29.78 8.81
CA MET A 480 -3.08 31.03 8.34
C MET A 480 -1.69 31.24 8.97
N GLU A 481 -1.58 31.10 10.30
CA GLU A 481 -0.32 31.26 11.01
C GLU A 481 0.67 30.13 10.69
N GLY A 482 0.19 28.90 10.42
CA GLY A 482 1.01 27.80 9.90
C GLY A 482 1.58 28.05 8.49
N LYS A 483 0.84 28.76 7.63
CA LYS A 483 1.32 29.21 6.31
C LYS A 483 2.44 30.24 6.44
N GLU A 484 2.29 31.21 7.33
CA GLU A 484 3.35 32.18 7.65
C GLU A 484 4.57 31.49 8.28
N ALA A 485 4.35 30.56 9.21
CA ALA A 485 5.41 29.79 9.85
C ALA A 485 6.28 29.03 8.83
N LYS A 486 5.66 28.33 7.87
CA LYS A 486 6.40 27.65 6.78
C LYS A 486 7.32 28.62 6.03
N GLN A 487 6.83 29.80 5.68
CA GLN A 487 7.61 30.78 4.91
C GLN A 487 8.83 31.29 5.70
N ILE A 488 8.73 31.44 7.02
CA ILE A 488 9.88 31.86 7.84
C ILE A 488 10.87 30.69 8.03
N ILE A 489 10.39 29.48 8.33
CA ILE A 489 11.24 28.28 8.53
C ILE A 489 12.09 27.99 7.29
N LEU A 490 11.48 28.08 6.10
CA LEU A 490 12.16 27.88 4.80
C LEU A 490 12.95 29.12 4.33
N ASN A 491 13.19 30.11 5.20
CA ASN A 491 13.98 31.31 4.90
C ASN A 491 13.41 32.18 3.74
N GLN A 492 12.11 32.04 3.44
CA GLN A 492 11.38 32.80 2.42
C GLN A 492 10.79 34.11 2.98
N SER A 493 10.69 34.25 4.30
CA SER A 493 10.25 35.46 5.01
C SER A 493 11.26 35.87 6.10
N ASN A 494 11.30 37.17 6.41
CA ASN A 494 12.08 37.76 7.51
C ASN A 494 11.21 38.20 8.70
N HIS A 495 9.96 37.74 8.77
CA HIS A 495 9.14 37.90 9.97
C HIS A 495 9.71 37.07 11.14
N ASP A 496 9.31 37.43 12.36
CA ASP A 496 9.72 36.72 13.57
C ASP A 496 8.89 35.45 13.80
N LEU A 497 9.52 34.28 13.74
CA LEU A 497 8.80 33.03 14.03
C LEU A 497 8.48 32.86 15.52
N GLU A 498 9.22 33.48 16.44
CA GLU A 498 8.92 33.33 17.88
C GLU A 498 7.53 33.89 18.20
N SER A 499 7.21 35.08 17.69
CA SER A 499 5.86 35.66 17.76
C SER A 499 4.79 34.79 17.11
N VAL A 500 5.07 34.17 15.95
CA VAL A 500 4.10 33.31 15.25
C VAL A 500 3.84 32.02 16.04
N VAL A 501 4.89 31.31 16.46
CA VAL A 501 4.77 30.06 17.25
C VAL A 501 4.12 30.30 18.61
N PHE A 502 4.38 31.45 19.24
CA PHE A 502 3.68 31.88 20.46
C PHE A 502 2.17 32.08 20.22
N ASN A 503 1.79 32.79 19.15
CA ASN A 503 0.39 33.00 18.78
C ASN A 503 -0.33 31.67 18.44
N MET A 504 0.37 30.75 17.75
CA MET A 504 -0.15 29.42 17.44
C MET A 504 -0.36 28.59 18.70
N ASN A 505 0.60 28.55 19.64
CA ASN A 505 0.42 27.77 20.88
C ASN A 505 -0.73 28.33 21.74
N ALA A 506 -0.84 29.66 21.86
CA ALA A 506 -1.97 30.31 22.53
C ALA A 506 -3.33 29.94 21.90
N GLN A 507 -3.39 29.77 20.57
CA GLN A 507 -4.59 29.32 19.87
C GLN A 507 -4.85 27.82 19.98
N LEU A 508 -3.82 26.97 20.00
CA LEU A 508 -3.96 25.54 20.27
C LEU A 508 -4.55 25.32 21.66
N HIS A 509 -3.99 25.94 22.71
CA HIS A 509 -4.59 25.95 24.05
C HIS A 509 -6.04 26.44 24.05
N SER A 510 -6.35 27.52 23.34
CA SER A 510 -7.70 28.06 23.25
C SER A 510 -8.67 27.09 22.55
N LEU A 511 -8.22 26.41 21.49
CA LEU A 511 -8.99 25.43 20.74
C LEU A 511 -9.24 24.14 21.54
N VAL A 512 -8.27 23.66 22.34
CA VAL A 512 -8.51 22.55 23.29
C VAL A 512 -9.65 22.89 24.25
N VAL A 513 -9.66 24.13 24.78
CA VAL A 513 -10.74 24.59 25.69
C VAL A 513 -12.07 24.74 24.95
N THR A 514 -12.09 25.24 23.71
CA THR A 514 -13.31 25.30 22.90
C THR A 514 -13.88 23.91 22.65
N LEU A 515 -13.06 22.96 22.18
CA LEU A 515 -13.47 21.59 21.89
C LEU A 515 -13.94 20.85 23.15
N ALA A 516 -13.28 21.08 24.31
CA ALA A 516 -13.72 20.51 25.58
C ALA A 516 -15.11 21.03 26.01
N ARG A 517 -15.42 22.30 25.73
CA ARG A 517 -16.77 22.86 25.94
C ARG A 517 -17.79 22.24 25.00
N VAL A 518 -17.46 22.06 23.71
CA VAL A 518 -18.37 21.40 22.75
C VAL A 518 -18.70 19.97 23.22
N GLU A 519 -17.69 19.18 23.61
CA GLU A 519 -17.87 17.82 24.14
C GLU A 519 -18.75 17.79 25.39
N LEU A 520 -18.55 18.74 26.32
CA LEU A 520 -19.37 18.88 27.53
C LEU A 520 -20.82 19.28 27.24
N SER A 521 -21.05 20.25 26.34
CA SER A 521 -22.40 20.68 25.94
C SER A 521 -23.16 19.57 25.20
N ILE A 522 -22.49 18.78 24.36
CA ILE A 522 -23.05 17.58 23.74
C ILE A 522 -23.46 16.55 24.81
N ALA A 523 -22.56 16.25 25.76
CA ALA A 523 -22.83 15.29 26.82
C ALA A 523 -24.01 15.71 27.72
N ALA A 524 -24.10 17.02 28.04
CA ALA A 524 -25.23 17.59 28.78
C ALA A 524 -26.57 17.45 28.02
N GLY A 525 -26.57 17.71 26.71
CA GLY A 525 -27.74 17.55 25.83
C GLY A 525 -28.17 16.09 25.58
N GLY A 526 -27.42 15.10 26.10
CA GLY A 526 -27.55 13.66 25.81
C GLY A 526 -28.88 12.98 26.22
N ARG A 527 -29.87 13.71 26.73
CA ARG A 527 -31.24 13.20 27.00
C ARG A 527 -32.36 13.97 26.29
N ALA A 528 -32.05 15.04 25.55
CA ALA A 528 -33.03 15.85 24.80
C ALA A 528 -33.27 15.40 23.34
N HIS A 529 -32.37 14.56 22.81
CA HIS A 529 -32.14 14.41 21.37
C HIS A 529 -33.31 13.87 20.51
N GLN A 530 -34.31 13.20 21.08
CA GLN A 530 -35.43 12.65 20.30
C GLN A 530 -36.57 13.66 20.02
N ALA A 531 -36.55 14.86 20.60
CA ALA A 531 -37.71 15.76 20.61
C ALA A 531 -37.79 16.79 19.46
N LEU A 532 -36.74 16.96 18.64
CA LEU A 532 -36.63 18.04 17.62
C LEU A 532 -36.29 17.53 16.20
N LEU A 533 -36.50 16.24 15.94
CA LEU A 533 -36.26 15.57 14.65
C LEU A 533 -36.90 16.18 13.38
N PRO A 534 -38.04 16.92 13.38
CA PRO A 534 -38.71 17.34 12.12
C PRO A 534 -37.92 18.25 11.16
N PHE A 535 -36.76 18.78 11.54
CA PHE A 535 -36.06 19.81 10.76
C PHE A 535 -34.78 19.33 10.03
N GLY A 536 -34.43 18.05 10.09
CA GLY A 536 -33.34 17.47 9.29
C GLY A 536 -31.91 17.94 9.63
N PHE A 537 -31.70 18.61 10.78
CA PHE A 537 -30.36 19.06 11.19
C PHE A 537 -29.46 17.94 11.73
N ALA A 538 -30.03 16.86 12.29
CA ALA A 538 -29.30 15.86 13.08
C ALA A 538 -28.32 14.99 12.27
N SER A 539 -28.71 14.49 11.10
CA SER A 539 -27.99 13.41 10.39
C SER A 539 -26.60 13.76 9.84
N GLY A 540 -26.22 15.04 9.83
CA GLY A 540 -24.83 15.48 9.58
C GLY A 540 -24.11 16.02 10.82
N LEU A 541 -24.82 16.17 11.94
CA LEU A 541 -24.26 16.60 13.21
C LEU A 541 -23.68 15.39 13.97
N ASP A 542 -24.39 14.27 14.00
CA ASP A 542 -24.03 13.06 14.76
C ASP A 542 -22.62 12.53 14.39
N SER A 543 -22.27 12.54 13.11
CA SER A 543 -20.94 12.13 12.61
C SER A 543 -19.83 13.14 12.89
N THR A 544 -20.17 14.44 12.99
CA THR A 544 -19.21 15.46 13.44
C THR A 544 -18.97 15.32 14.95
N ILE A 545 -20.04 15.06 15.70
CA ILE A 545 -20.04 14.84 17.14
C ILE A 545 -19.14 13.67 17.54
N SER A 546 -19.17 12.54 16.82
CA SER A 546 -18.33 11.37 17.11
C SER A 546 -16.82 11.61 16.94
N GLU A 547 -16.42 12.60 16.12
CA GLU A 547 -15.00 12.90 15.88
C GLU A 547 -14.42 13.96 16.83
N ILE A 548 -15.25 14.76 17.52
CA ILE A 548 -14.79 15.83 18.43
C ILE A 548 -13.84 15.33 19.53
N PRO A 549 -14.09 14.20 20.22
CA PRO A 549 -13.15 13.69 21.23
C PRO A 549 -11.79 13.29 20.64
N LYS A 550 -11.74 12.81 19.39
CA LYS A 550 -10.49 12.48 18.67
C LYS A 550 -9.76 13.76 18.28
N LEU A 551 -10.48 14.75 17.74
CA LEU A 551 -9.92 16.05 17.38
C LEU A 551 -9.36 16.77 18.60
N ARG A 552 -10.06 16.75 19.75
CA ARG A 552 -9.56 17.36 20.99
C ARG A 552 -8.28 16.69 21.50
N ARG A 553 -8.17 15.36 21.40
CA ARG A 553 -6.90 14.66 21.70
C ARG A 553 -5.79 15.18 20.79
N LEU A 554 -5.98 15.08 19.47
CA LEU A 554 -5.02 15.54 18.46
C LEU A 554 -4.57 16.99 18.67
N VAL A 555 -5.48 17.93 18.96
CA VAL A 555 -5.12 19.33 19.24
C VAL A 555 -4.37 19.45 20.58
N SER A 556 -4.72 18.67 21.61
CA SER A 556 -3.97 18.61 22.87
C SER A 556 -2.58 17.97 22.71
N ASP A 557 -2.39 17.08 21.76
CA ASP A 557 -1.09 16.50 21.40
C ASP A 557 -0.24 17.51 20.63
N LEU A 558 -0.83 18.21 19.65
CA LEU A 558 -0.20 19.33 18.94
C LEU A 558 0.21 20.46 19.90
N THR A 559 -0.62 20.81 20.88
CA THR A 559 -0.28 21.82 21.91
C THR A 559 1.02 21.43 22.63
N ARG A 560 1.11 20.17 23.08
CA ARG A 560 2.29 19.66 23.79
C ARG A 560 3.53 19.52 22.90
N MET A 561 3.36 19.38 21.59
CA MET A 561 4.47 19.51 20.63
C MET A 561 4.93 20.98 20.51
N PHE A 562 4.01 21.94 20.51
CA PHE A 562 4.33 23.37 20.42
C PHE A 562 5.05 23.91 21.68
N ASP A 563 4.94 23.24 22.82
CA ASP A 563 5.73 23.57 24.03
C ASP A 563 7.23 23.24 23.86
N ILE A 564 7.57 22.18 23.11
CA ILE A 564 8.98 21.79 22.82
C ILE A 564 9.50 22.33 21.49
N LEU A 565 8.62 22.62 20.53
CA LEU A 565 8.96 23.01 19.16
C LEU A 565 9.95 24.20 19.05
N PRO A 566 9.89 25.28 19.86
CA PRO A 566 10.87 26.36 19.79
C PRO A 566 12.30 25.90 20.05
N HIS A 567 12.49 25.00 21.01
CA HIS A 567 13.80 24.44 21.35
C HIS A 567 14.27 23.49 20.24
N LEU A 568 13.39 22.65 19.70
CA LEU A 568 13.70 21.78 18.55
C LEU A 568 14.11 22.59 17.29
N LEU A 569 13.49 23.74 17.05
CA LEU A 569 13.83 24.63 15.93
C LEU A 569 15.02 25.58 16.23
N GLY A 570 15.80 25.32 17.27
CA GLY A 570 17.03 26.06 17.55
C GLY A 570 16.80 27.50 18.01
N LYS A 571 15.79 27.76 18.84
CA LYS A 571 15.53 29.10 19.42
C LYS A 571 16.78 29.73 20.06
N GLU A 572 17.55 28.95 20.82
CA GLU A 572 18.69 29.44 21.60
C GLU A 572 20.05 29.27 20.90
N GLY A 573 20.10 28.55 19.77
CA GLY A 573 21.33 28.26 19.04
C GLY A 573 21.14 27.27 17.89
N LYS A 574 22.25 26.86 17.29
CA LYS A 574 22.26 25.87 16.20
C LYS A 574 22.05 24.46 16.76
N ASN A 575 20.95 23.81 16.39
CA ASN A 575 20.67 22.40 16.71
C ASN A 575 20.75 21.54 15.44
N THR A 576 21.38 20.37 15.55
CA THR A 576 21.61 19.43 14.45
C THR A 576 21.07 18.06 14.86
N TYR A 577 20.10 17.50 14.12
CA TYR A 577 19.48 16.21 14.44
C TYR A 577 19.87 15.13 13.42
N LEU A 578 20.09 13.91 13.93
CA LEU A 578 20.31 12.70 13.13
C LEU A 578 18.97 11.97 12.95
N VAL A 579 18.43 11.98 11.74
CA VAL A 579 17.18 11.31 11.38
C VAL A 579 17.51 9.95 10.75
N VAL A 580 17.38 8.84 11.49
CA VAL A 580 17.64 7.49 10.97
C VAL A 580 16.40 6.92 10.27
N LEU A 581 16.56 6.47 9.03
CA LEU A 581 15.51 5.91 8.19
C LEU A 581 15.55 4.37 8.27
N GLN A 582 14.51 3.80 8.86
CA GLN A 582 14.49 2.39 9.29
C GLN A 582 13.59 1.51 8.40
N ASN A 583 14.17 0.45 7.83
CA ASN A 583 13.41 -0.58 7.11
C ASN A 583 12.77 -1.56 8.10
N ASN A 584 11.48 -1.37 8.41
CA ASN A 584 10.75 -2.26 9.32
C ASN A 584 10.36 -3.62 8.68
N ALA A 585 10.68 -3.85 7.40
CA ALA A 585 10.66 -5.20 6.83
C ALA A 585 11.86 -6.05 7.31
N GLU A 586 12.89 -5.41 7.87
CA GLU A 586 14.07 -6.01 8.50
C GLU A 586 14.08 -5.57 9.96
N LEU A 587 13.14 -6.11 10.74
CA LEU A 587 12.78 -5.54 12.02
C LEU A 587 13.96 -5.51 13.01
N ARG A 588 14.06 -4.39 13.74
CA ARG A 588 14.95 -4.16 14.87
C ARG A 588 14.12 -3.62 16.04
N PRO A 589 14.60 -3.71 17.29
CA PRO A 589 13.82 -3.33 18.47
C PRO A 589 13.24 -1.90 18.44
N THR A 590 13.94 -0.93 17.83
CA THR A 590 13.48 0.47 17.72
C THR A 590 12.61 0.77 16.50
N GLY A 591 12.41 -0.18 15.58
CA GLY A 591 11.58 0.04 14.39
C GLY A 591 12.04 -0.72 13.13
N GLY A 592 13.35 -0.86 12.90
CA GLY A 592 13.87 -1.53 11.70
C GLY A 592 15.36 -1.28 11.49
N PHE A 593 15.96 -2.02 10.55
CA PHE A 593 17.35 -1.84 10.12
C PHE A 593 17.60 -0.41 9.60
N ILE A 594 18.67 0.25 10.04
CA ILE A 594 18.99 1.61 9.60
C ILE A 594 19.67 1.55 8.24
N GLY A 595 18.93 1.81 7.15
CA GLY A 595 19.47 1.77 5.78
C GLY A 595 20.00 3.12 5.28
N SER A 596 19.45 4.23 5.79
CA SER A 596 19.85 5.60 5.46
C SER A 596 19.75 6.49 6.69
N TYR A 597 20.41 7.63 6.65
CA TYR A 597 20.24 8.71 7.62
C TYR A 597 20.10 10.07 6.94
N ALA A 598 19.57 11.05 7.67
CA ALA A 598 19.66 12.45 7.29
C ALA A 598 20.20 13.29 8.45
N LEU A 599 21.04 14.27 8.14
CA LEU A 599 21.31 15.39 9.04
C LEU A 599 20.35 16.53 8.72
N VAL A 600 19.71 17.09 9.75
CA VAL A 600 18.80 18.25 9.62
C VAL A 600 19.24 19.31 10.62
N THR A 601 19.52 20.52 10.13
CA THR A 601 20.08 21.62 10.93
C THR A 601 19.09 22.78 11.05
N PHE A 602 18.84 23.24 12.28
CA PHE A 602 18.12 24.48 12.57
C PHE A 602 19.00 25.50 13.31
N ASP A 603 18.80 26.79 13.07
CA ASP A 603 19.31 27.90 13.91
C ASP A 603 18.27 29.03 13.89
N LYS A 604 17.92 29.57 15.06
CA LYS A 604 16.98 30.69 15.24
C LYS A 604 15.71 30.51 14.41
N PHE A 605 15.08 29.35 14.58
CA PHE A 605 13.83 28.97 13.92
C PHE A 605 13.88 28.71 12.40
N ARG A 606 15.06 28.76 11.76
CA ARG A 606 15.21 28.52 10.30
C ARG A 606 15.90 27.19 10.03
N LEU A 607 15.45 26.48 9.01
CA LEU A 607 16.14 25.32 8.43
C LEU A 607 17.39 25.86 7.70
N LEU A 608 18.59 25.52 8.18
CA LEU A 608 19.84 25.99 7.59
C LEU A 608 20.36 25.07 6.47
N ASP A 609 20.32 23.76 6.73
CA ASP A 609 20.92 22.74 5.87
C ASP A 609 20.26 21.38 6.16
N TRP A 610 20.16 20.55 5.13
CA TRP A 610 19.77 19.15 5.26
C TRP A 610 20.47 18.27 4.22
N LYS A 611 20.88 17.08 4.66
CA LYS A 611 21.63 16.12 3.83
C LYS A 611 21.14 14.71 4.14
N VAL A 612 20.79 13.93 3.10
CA VAL A 612 20.38 12.52 3.23
C VAL A 612 21.45 11.64 2.58
N GLU A 613 21.89 10.60 3.28
CA GLU A 613 22.91 9.64 2.83
C GLU A 613 22.57 8.20 3.23
N ASP A 614 23.14 7.27 2.47
CA ASP A 614 23.15 5.83 2.74
C ASP A 614 23.98 5.52 4.01
N VAL A 615 23.56 4.52 4.80
CA VAL A 615 24.22 4.22 6.09
C VAL A 615 25.69 3.79 5.92
N TYR A 616 26.02 3.05 4.86
CA TYR A 616 27.36 2.52 4.64
C TYR A 616 28.36 3.60 4.22
N ALA A 617 27.88 4.78 3.81
CA ALA A 617 28.70 5.98 3.65
C ALA A 617 29.33 6.44 4.99
N ALA A 618 28.65 6.15 6.12
CA ALA A 618 29.19 6.34 7.47
C ALA A 618 29.95 5.09 7.94
N ASP A 619 29.34 3.88 7.91
CA ASP A 619 29.97 2.62 8.38
C ASP A 619 31.41 2.44 7.82
N GLY A 620 31.60 2.73 6.52
CA GLY A 620 32.88 2.62 5.81
C GLY A 620 33.98 3.60 6.24
N GLN A 621 33.68 4.53 7.15
CA GLN A 621 34.64 5.48 7.75
C GLN A 621 35.06 5.08 9.17
N LEU A 622 34.46 4.05 9.78
CA LEU A 622 34.73 3.63 11.16
C LEU A 622 36.22 3.27 11.35
N LYS A 623 36.89 3.92 12.32
CA LYS A 623 38.32 3.75 12.58
C LYS A 623 38.59 2.77 13.72
N GLY A 624 38.71 1.50 13.36
CA GLY A 624 39.09 0.42 14.27
C GLY A 624 38.07 -0.71 14.24
N HIS A 625 37.96 -1.42 15.36
CA HIS A 625 37.01 -2.51 15.55
C HIS A 625 36.17 -2.24 16.79
N VAL A 626 34.86 -2.43 16.68
CA VAL A 626 33.93 -2.42 17.82
C VAL A 626 33.31 -3.81 17.88
N GLU A 627 33.47 -4.51 19.00
CA GLU A 627 32.92 -5.85 19.16
C GLU A 627 31.38 -5.76 19.29
N PRO A 628 30.61 -6.48 18.46
CA PRO A 628 29.15 -6.45 18.54
C PRO A 628 28.61 -7.21 19.77
N PRO A 629 27.36 -6.93 20.17
CA PRO A 629 26.57 -7.81 21.03
C PRO A 629 26.63 -9.26 20.55
N ALA A 630 26.66 -10.21 21.49
CA ALA A 630 26.88 -11.62 21.20
C ALA A 630 25.84 -12.16 20.20
N GLU A 631 24.59 -11.70 20.27
CA GLU A 631 23.50 -12.14 19.40
C GLU A 631 23.57 -11.54 17.99
N ILE A 632 24.16 -10.36 17.82
CA ILE A 632 24.51 -9.83 16.49
C ILE A 632 25.62 -10.72 15.90
N LYS A 633 26.67 -11.02 16.67
CA LYS A 633 27.79 -11.84 16.21
C LYS A 633 27.38 -13.27 15.86
N GLU A 634 26.59 -13.91 16.71
CA GLU A 634 26.17 -15.31 16.55
C GLU A 634 25.06 -15.48 15.49
N TYR A 635 24.07 -14.59 15.44
CA TYR A 635 22.88 -14.80 14.59
C TYR A 635 22.92 -14.07 13.25
N LEU A 636 23.57 -12.89 13.16
CA LEU A 636 23.79 -12.21 11.87
C LEU A 636 25.12 -12.61 11.21
N GLY A 637 26.11 -13.07 12.00
CA GLY A 637 27.45 -13.38 11.50
C GLY A 637 28.33 -12.15 11.29
N GLU A 638 27.91 -10.99 11.83
CA GLU A 638 28.65 -9.74 11.76
C GLU A 638 29.83 -9.76 12.76
N GLU A 639 31.06 -9.76 12.25
CA GLU A 639 32.26 -9.78 13.11
C GLU A 639 32.47 -8.47 13.88
N GLY A 640 32.04 -7.34 13.31
CA GLY A 640 32.19 -5.99 13.85
C GLY A 640 30.86 -5.23 13.90
N TRP A 641 30.75 -4.28 14.81
CA TRP A 641 29.55 -3.45 15.01
C TRP A 641 29.70 -2.06 14.36
N TYR A 642 28.59 -1.51 13.86
CA TYR A 642 28.52 -0.31 13.03
C TYR A 642 27.17 0.41 13.22
N LEU A 643 27.04 1.65 12.73
CA LEU A 643 25.81 2.45 12.79
C LEU A 643 24.54 1.70 12.30
N ARG A 644 24.63 0.93 11.21
CA ARG A 644 23.48 0.20 10.62
C ARG A 644 22.71 -0.72 11.58
N ASP A 645 23.40 -1.29 12.57
CA ASP A 645 22.86 -2.22 13.58
C ASP A 645 23.06 -1.69 15.02
N SER A 646 23.34 -0.39 15.17
CA SER A 646 23.51 0.27 16.47
C SER A 646 22.23 0.33 17.32
N ASN A 647 21.06 0.16 16.69
CA ASN A 647 19.73 0.19 17.33
C ASN A 647 19.28 -1.16 17.92
N TRP A 648 20.22 -1.93 18.48
CA TRP A 648 19.96 -3.24 19.10
C TRP A 648 19.32 -3.15 20.50
N ASP A 649 19.43 -2.00 21.16
CA ASP A 649 18.78 -1.75 22.45
C ASP A 649 17.26 -1.48 22.26
N PRO A 650 16.37 -2.16 23.00
CA PRO A 650 14.91 -1.93 22.95
C PRO A 650 14.43 -0.60 23.56
N ASP A 651 15.26 0.08 24.35
CA ASP A 651 15.00 1.39 24.94
C ASP A 651 15.55 2.46 23.99
N PHE A 652 14.68 3.14 23.24
CA PHE A 652 15.16 4.03 22.18
C PHE A 652 16.04 5.20 22.65
N PRO A 653 15.91 5.79 23.87
CA PRO A 653 16.87 6.77 24.34
C PRO A 653 18.28 6.17 24.53
N SER A 654 18.37 4.89 24.89
CA SER A 654 19.64 4.16 25.01
C SER A 654 20.21 3.75 23.64
N ALA A 655 19.35 3.31 22.72
CA ALA A 655 19.72 3.10 21.32
C ALA A 655 20.20 4.40 20.64
N ALA A 656 19.54 5.54 20.88
CA ALA A 656 19.92 6.85 20.34
C ALA A 656 21.33 7.24 20.74
N ARG A 657 21.71 7.12 22.02
CA ARG A 657 23.08 7.39 22.47
C ARG A 657 24.12 6.47 21.80
N GLN A 658 23.74 5.24 21.44
CA GLN A 658 24.60 4.31 20.71
C GLN A 658 24.71 4.67 19.21
N ILE A 659 23.59 5.03 18.58
CA ILE A 659 23.51 5.55 17.20
C ILE A 659 24.40 6.80 17.06
N GLU A 660 24.24 7.77 17.96
CA GLU A 660 25.01 9.03 17.96
C GLU A 660 26.50 8.81 18.20
N TRP A 661 26.86 7.85 19.06
CA TRP A 661 28.26 7.47 19.29
C TRP A 661 28.89 6.86 18.02
N PHE A 662 28.21 5.94 17.34
CA PHE A 662 28.70 5.37 16.08
C PHE A 662 28.84 6.45 15.02
N PHE A 663 27.80 7.28 14.85
CA PHE A 663 27.80 8.38 13.91
C PHE A 663 28.95 9.36 14.14
N GLU A 664 29.29 9.68 15.38
CA GLU A 664 30.46 10.50 15.72
C GLU A 664 31.79 9.79 15.37
N LYS A 665 31.92 8.48 15.63
CA LYS A 665 33.18 7.74 15.35
C LYS A 665 33.43 7.51 13.86
N GLU A 666 32.35 7.43 13.09
CA GLU A 666 32.36 7.28 11.63
C GLU A 666 32.56 8.63 10.93
N THR A 667 31.69 9.61 11.19
CA THR A 667 31.65 10.88 10.43
C THR A 667 32.46 12.01 11.06
N GLY A 668 32.75 11.95 12.37
CA GLY A 668 33.32 13.06 13.13
C GLY A 668 32.32 14.18 13.47
N VAL A 669 31.02 13.99 13.22
CA VAL A 669 29.96 14.97 13.49
C VAL A 669 29.22 14.61 14.78
N GLN A 670 29.06 15.58 15.67
CA GLN A 670 28.19 15.51 16.85
C GLN A 670 26.80 16.07 16.53
N VAL A 671 25.78 15.57 17.24
CA VAL A 671 24.37 15.95 17.07
C VAL A 671 23.67 16.16 18.41
N ASP A 672 22.60 16.95 18.40
CA ASP A 672 21.83 17.37 19.58
C ASP A 672 20.65 16.42 19.89
N GLY A 673 20.46 15.39 19.05
CA GLY A 673 19.51 14.31 19.24
C GLY A 673 19.29 13.44 17.99
N THR A 674 18.56 12.34 18.18
CA THR A 674 18.22 11.36 17.15
C THR A 674 16.72 11.21 16.98
N ILE A 675 16.28 11.13 15.73
CA ILE A 675 14.90 10.89 15.32
C ILE A 675 14.85 9.57 14.54
N ALA A 676 14.14 8.56 15.01
CA ALA A 676 13.95 7.32 14.25
C ALA A 676 12.63 7.34 13.47
N MET A 677 12.69 7.11 12.16
CA MET A 677 11.55 7.12 11.25
C MET A 677 11.52 5.81 10.45
N ASN A 678 10.46 5.00 10.60
CA ASN A 678 10.30 3.78 9.81
C ASN A 678 9.36 3.95 8.59
N LEU A 679 9.22 2.91 7.77
CA LEU A 679 8.46 2.98 6.50
C LEU A 679 6.97 3.27 6.69
N PHE A 680 6.37 3.00 7.87
CA PHE A 680 4.98 3.41 8.12
C PHE A 680 4.83 4.93 8.22
N VAL A 681 5.84 5.64 8.74
CA VAL A 681 5.85 7.11 8.74
C VAL A 681 5.96 7.63 7.31
N ILE A 682 6.91 7.08 6.53
CA ILE A 682 7.08 7.44 5.11
C ILE A 682 5.78 7.15 4.34
N GLN A 683 5.10 6.04 4.62
CA GLN A 683 3.81 5.69 4.03
C GLN A 683 2.70 6.70 4.41
N ASP A 684 2.56 7.04 5.69
CA ASP A 684 1.57 8.04 6.16
C ASP A 684 1.92 9.45 5.63
N LEU A 685 3.18 9.75 5.30
CA LEU A 685 3.59 11.00 4.65
C LEU A 685 3.30 11.01 3.13
N LEU A 686 3.48 9.89 2.43
CA LEU A 686 3.03 9.72 1.03
C LEU A 686 1.50 9.80 0.89
N ARG A 687 0.74 9.43 1.93
CA ARG A 687 -0.71 9.68 2.00
C ARG A 687 -1.08 11.16 2.15
N VAL A 688 -0.15 12.01 2.62
CA VAL A 688 -0.35 13.46 2.77
C VAL A 688 0.03 14.21 1.50
N PHE A 689 1.24 13.98 0.98
CA PHE A 689 1.80 14.73 -0.16
C PHE A 689 1.51 14.10 -1.52
N GLY A 690 1.01 12.85 -1.55
CA GLY A 690 0.80 12.08 -2.77
C GLY A 690 2.05 11.31 -3.22
N PRO A 691 2.03 10.71 -4.42
CA PRO A 691 3.16 9.99 -4.97
C PRO A 691 4.37 10.89 -5.22
N ILE A 692 5.57 10.36 -4.99
CA ILE A 692 6.83 11.03 -5.34
C ILE A 692 7.49 10.34 -6.54
N ASP A 693 7.80 11.10 -7.59
CA ASP A 693 8.64 10.62 -8.68
C ASP A 693 10.09 10.57 -8.22
N ILE A 694 10.75 9.41 -8.40
CA ILE A 694 12.19 9.28 -8.17
C ILE A 694 12.87 9.03 -9.52
N PRO A 695 13.57 10.04 -10.10
CA PRO A 695 14.18 9.93 -11.43
C PRO A 695 15.12 8.73 -11.57
N ASP A 696 15.83 8.36 -10.49
CA ASP A 696 16.78 7.24 -10.46
C ASP A 696 16.10 5.85 -10.60
N TYR A 697 14.76 5.76 -10.56
CA TYR A 697 13.98 4.51 -10.68
C TYR A 697 12.84 4.57 -11.73
N GLU A 698 12.74 5.63 -12.53
CA GLU A 698 11.75 5.83 -13.61
C GLU A 698 10.25 5.63 -13.25
N GLN A 699 9.88 5.63 -11.97
CA GLN A 699 8.51 5.38 -11.50
C GLN A 699 8.17 6.17 -10.23
N ALA A 700 6.87 6.49 -10.08
CA ALA A 700 6.31 7.08 -8.87
C ALA A 700 6.25 6.08 -7.71
N ILE A 701 6.74 6.49 -6.54
CA ILE A 701 6.57 5.77 -5.28
C ILE A 701 5.30 6.28 -4.60
N THR A 702 4.38 5.37 -4.28
CA THR A 702 3.09 5.65 -3.64
C THR A 702 3.06 5.00 -2.24
N ALA A 703 2.10 5.38 -1.40
CA ALA A 703 1.92 4.74 -0.10
C ALA A 703 1.66 3.22 -0.22
N GLU A 704 1.00 2.80 -1.28
CA GLU A 704 0.63 1.41 -1.57
C GLU A 704 1.83 0.60 -2.05
N ASN A 705 2.67 1.17 -2.93
CA ASN A 705 3.81 0.46 -3.51
C ASN A 705 5.12 0.59 -2.71
N LEU A 706 5.21 1.53 -1.74
CA LEU A 706 6.42 1.80 -0.96
C LEU A 706 7.06 0.54 -0.38
N PHE A 707 6.28 -0.31 0.30
CA PHE A 707 6.80 -1.52 0.94
C PHE A 707 7.29 -2.54 -0.08
N GLU A 708 6.57 -2.76 -1.18
CA GLU A 708 6.99 -3.66 -2.27
C GLU A 708 8.29 -3.16 -2.92
N LYS A 709 8.37 -1.86 -3.20
CA LYS A 709 9.55 -1.23 -3.79
C LYS A 709 10.75 -1.25 -2.82
N ALA A 710 10.53 -1.03 -1.52
CA ALA A 710 11.57 -1.21 -0.50
C ALA A 710 12.10 -2.65 -0.48
N GLN A 711 11.22 -3.67 -0.56
CA GLN A 711 11.67 -5.07 -0.59
C GLN A 711 12.62 -5.35 -1.75
N PHE A 712 12.23 -4.91 -2.96
CA PHE A 712 12.94 -5.28 -4.19
C PHE A 712 14.02 -4.29 -4.64
N ARG A 713 14.13 -3.07 -4.06
CA ARG A 713 15.12 -2.05 -4.51
C ARG A 713 16.31 -1.87 -3.58
N SER A 714 16.18 -2.07 -2.27
CA SER A 714 17.16 -1.60 -1.27
C SER A 714 18.56 -2.23 -1.36
N GLU A 715 18.75 -3.33 -2.11
CA GLU A 715 20.06 -3.99 -2.30
C GLU A 715 20.49 -4.12 -3.78
N MET A 716 19.73 -3.52 -4.71
CA MET A 716 19.93 -3.76 -6.14
C MET A 716 21.19 -3.10 -6.69
N ASN A 717 22.26 -3.89 -6.86
CA ASN A 717 23.60 -3.46 -7.28
C ASN A 717 24.34 -2.63 -6.21
N PHE A 718 24.00 -2.82 -4.93
CA PHE A 718 24.76 -2.21 -3.84
C PHE A 718 26.11 -2.92 -3.67
N PHE A 719 27.18 -2.12 -3.51
CA PHE A 719 28.51 -2.57 -3.11
C PHE A 719 29.03 -1.59 -2.05
N PRO A 720 29.57 -2.05 -0.90
CA PRO A 720 30.12 -1.15 0.12
C PRO A 720 31.15 -0.17 -0.46
N GLY A 721 30.90 1.14 -0.28
CA GLY A 721 31.74 2.22 -0.84
C GLY A 721 31.43 2.63 -2.29
N SER A 722 30.44 2.04 -2.96
CA SER A 722 30.01 2.48 -4.29
C SER A 722 29.11 3.71 -4.23
N THR A 723 29.60 4.85 -4.72
CA THR A 723 28.83 6.10 -4.82
C THR A 723 27.99 6.23 -6.10
N GLN A 724 27.94 5.18 -6.95
CA GLN A 724 27.40 5.30 -8.32
C GLN A 724 25.87 5.18 -8.43
N LYS A 725 25.18 4.60 -7.45
CA LYS A 725 23.72 4.65 -7.32
C LYS A 725 23.36 4.90 -5.86
N LYS A 726 22.30 5.68 -5.63
CA LYS A 726 21.83 6.05 -4.28
C LYS A 726 20.97 4.92 -3.70
N ASP A 727 20.95 4.82 -2.37
CA ASP A 727 19.98 3.99 -1.66
C ASP A 727 18.53 4.43 -1.98
N PHE A 728 17.62 3.46 -1.93
CA PHE A 728 16.19 3.65 -2.13
C PHE A 728 15.57 4.52 -1.02
N LEU A 729 15.87 4.25 0.25
CA LEU A 729 15.31 5.03 1.36
C LEU A 729 15.91 6.45 1.43
N GLY A 730 17.20 6.59 1.14
CA GLY A 730 17.83 7.90 0.98
C GLY A 730 17.23 8.72 -0.17
N SER A 731 16.90 8.07 -1.28
CA SER A 731 16.24 8.72 -2.43
C SER A 731 14.76 9.06 -2.17
N VAL A 732 14.03 8.18 -1.48
CA VAL A 732 12.66 8.44 -1.00
C VAL A 732 12.66 9.62 -0.02
N GLY A 733 13.52 9.57 1.01
CA GLY A 733 13.65 10.62 2.03
C GLY A 733 14.01 11.98 1.41
N LYS A 734 14.97 12.01 0.47
CA LYS A 734 15.35 13.24 -0.24
C LYS A 734 14.18 13.88 -1.00
N ASN A 735 13.41 13.10 -1.74
CA ASN A 735 12.26 13.63 -2.49
C ASN A 735 11.08 13.98 -1.55
N LEU A 736 10.97 13.31 -0.40
CA LEU A 736 10.00 13.65 0.64
C LEU A 736 10.31 15.00 1.32
N PHE A 737 11.59 15.33 1.55
CA PHE A 737 12.00 16.68 1.98
C PHE A 737 11.61 17.74 0.94
N PHE A 738 11.86 17.51 -0.35
CA PHE A 738 11.40 18.42 -1.41
C PHE A 738 9.86 18.56 -1.45
N ALA A 739 9.10 17.49 -1.20
CA ALA A 739 7.63 17.55 -1.11
C ALA A 739 7.17 18.38 0.10
N ILE A 740 7.85 18.27 1.26
CA ILE A 740 7.60 19.12 2.44
C ILE A 740 7.90 20.60 2.11
N GLU A 741 9.01 20.89 1.44
CA GLU A 741 9.36 22.25 0.98
C GLU A 741 8.31 22.83 0.02
N GLN A 742 7.76 22.02 -0.89
CA GLN A 742 6.82 22.45 -1.94
C GLN A 742 5.33 22.39 -1.53
N SER A 743 4.99 21.75 -0.41
CA SER A 743 3.61 21.55 0.08
C SER A 743 2.73 22.80 0.20
N GLU A 744 1.41 22.64 0.04
CA GLU A 744 0.43 23.71 0.27
C GLU A 744 -0.06 23.77 1.74
N PRO A 745 -0.66 24.89 2.20
CA PRO A 745 -1.05 25.07 3.60
C PRO A 745 -1.98 24.00 4.18
N GLN A 746 -2.90 23.45 3.38
CA GLN A 746 -3.77 22.35 3.81
C GLN A 746 -3.01 21.06 4.09
N ASP A 747 -1.83 20.88 3.51
CA ASP A 747 -1.02 19.67 3.67
C ASP A 747 -0.14 19.77 4.91
N LEU A 748 0.24 20.97 5.35
CA LEU A 748 0.93 21.20 6.63
C LEU A 748 0.10 20.71 7.83
N ALA A 749 -1.22 20.95 7.83
CA ALA A 749 -2.10 20.49 8.90
C ALA A 749 -2.22 18.96 8.93
N LYS A 750 -2.32 18.33 7.75
CA LYS A 750 -2.32 16.86 7.60
C LYS A 750 -0.96 16.25 8.01
N PHE A 751 0.14 16.91 7.63
CA PHE A 751 1.51 16.54 7.95
C PHE A 751 1.76 16.54 9.46
N ALA A 752 1.45 17.63 10.16
CA ALA A 752 1.57 17.70 11.62
C ALA A 752 0.70 16.62 12.31
N ALA A 753 -0.51 16.39 11.82
CA ALA A 753 -1.39 15.33 12.33
C ALA A 753 -0.92 13.90 11.98
N SER A 754 -0.11 13.74 10.95
CA SER A 754 0.56 12.48 10.58
C SER A 754 1.76 12.20 11.49
N LEU A 755 2.60 13.22 11.76
CA LEU A 755 3.73 13.11 12.69
C LEU A 755 3.27 12.78 14.12
N ILE A 756 2.28 13.51 14.67
CA ILE A 756 1.70 13.23 16.00
C ILE A 756 1.18 11.79 16.09
N ARG A 757 0.46 11.32 15.07
CA ARG A 757 -0.05 9.94 15.01
C ARG A 757 1.08 8.91 14.94
N SER A 758 2.14 9.23 14.21
CA SER A 758 3.35 8.40 14.11
C SER A 758 4.09 8.29 15.46
N LEU A 759 4.15 9.38 16.22
CA LEU A 759 4.69 9.40 17.59
C LEU A 759 3.83 8.56 18.54
N GLN A 760 2.50 8.68 18.48
CA GLN A 760 1.55 7.90 19.28
C GLN A 760 1.59 6.40 18.98
N LYS A 761 1.69 6.03 17.69
CA LYS A 761 1.87 4.64 17.22
C LYS A 761 3.27 4.05 17.52
N GLY A 762 4.22 4.87 17.96
CA GLY A 762 5.64 4.49 18.11
C GLY A 762 6.37 4.21 16.78
N GLN A 763 5.94 4.80 15.66
CA GLN A 763 6.63 4.67 14.35
C GLN A 763 7.65 5.79 14.08
N LEU A 764 7.42 6.95 14.68
CA LEU A 764 8.37 8.05 14.79
C LEU A 764 8.78 8.13 16.26
N LEU A 765 10.08 8.18 16.56
CA LEU A 765 10.60 8.27 17.92
C LEU A 765 11.59 9.44 18.03
N LEU A 766 11.63 10.10 19.19
CA LEU A 766 12.45 11.29 19.43
C LEU A 766 13.35 11.11 20.67
N ALA A 767 14.65 11.26 20.49
CA ALA A 767 15.63 11.36 21.57
C ALA A 767 16.42 12.66 21.39
N VAL A 768 16.72 13.36 22.50
CA VAL A 768 17.44 14.64 22.49
C VAL A 768 18.38 14.73 23.68
N ASN A 769 19.48 15.45 23.52
CA ASN A 769 20.55 15.52 24.53
C ASN A 769 20.34 16.60 25.60
N ASP A 770 19.36 17.50 25.44
CA ASP A 770 18.87 18.33 26.55
C ASP A 770 17.96 17.52 27.49
N ALA A 771 18.29 17.55 28.79
CA ALA A 771 17.58 16.78 29.81
C ALA A 771 16.15 17.26 30.07
N GLY A 772 15.86 18.57 29.89
CA GLY A 772 14.51 19.13 30.07
C GLY A 772 13.56 18.69 28.97
N MET A 773 14.00 18.80 27.72
CA MET A 773 13.28 18.29 26.55
C MET A 773 13.14 16.76 26.60
N ALA A 774 14.22 16.01 26.90
CA ALA A 774 14.17 14.55 26.98
C ALA A 774 13.14 14.08 28.00
N GLN A 775 13.13 14.66 29.21
CA GLN A 775 12.12 14.33 30.22
C GLN A 775 10.70 14.70 29.78
N THR A 776 10.53 15.75 28.97
CA THR A 776 9.22 16.16 28.43
C THR A 776 8.74 15.16 27.37
N ILE A 777 9.59 14.81 26.41
CA ILE A 777 9.31 13.84 25.34
C ILE A 777 8.99 12.45 25.93
N GLN A 778 9.72 12.02 26.97
CA GLN A 778 9.42 10.81 27.74
C GLN A 778 8.04 10.85 28.41
N ASN A 779 7.65 11.98 29.02
CA ASN A 779 6.32 12.12 29.63
C ASN A 779 5.18 12.13 28.60
N LEU A 780 5.47 12.44 27.33
CA LEU A 780 4.55 12.28 26.20
C LEU A 780 4.55 10.85 25.64
N GLY A 781 5.51 10.00 26.04
CA GLY A 781 5.69 8.63 25.57
C GLY A 781 6.30 8.52 24.17
N TRP A 782 6.84 9.62 23.63
CA TRP A 782 7.38 9.76 22.27
C TRP A 782 8.86 9.37 22.16
N ASP A 783 9.50 9.07 23.28
CA ASP A 783 10.91 8.71 23.36
C ASP A 783 11.18 7.22 23.11
N GLY A 784 10.15 6.39 22.98
CA GLY A 784 10.29 4.94 22.79
C GLY A 784 10.94 4.18 23.96
N SER A 785 11.05 4.79 25.14
CA SER A 785 11.67 4.17 26.32
C SER A 785 10.90 2.95 26.84
N LEU A 786 11.58 2.06 27.58
CA LEU A 786 10.91 0.96 28.31
C LEU A 786 10.21 1.49 29.57
N LYS A 787 8.88 1.45 29.57
CA LYS A 787 8.03 2.20 30.52
C LYS A 787 7.86 1.50 31.87
N ASP A 788 7.61 2.29 32.93
CA ASP A 788 7.25 1.80 34.25
C ASP A 788 5.73 1.82 34.52
N VAL A 789 5.24 0.80 35.23
CA VAL A 789 3.83 0.65 35.58
C VAL A 789 3.46 1.59 36.73
N LYS A 790 2.79 2.69 36.38
CA LYS A 790 2.26 3.69 37.32
C LYS A 790 0.87 3.28 37.82
N CYS A 791 0.80 2.79 39.05
CA CYS A 791 -0.46 2.62 39.75
C CYS A 791 -1.07 3.99 40.08
N ALA A 792 -2.37 4.16 39.83
CA ALA A 792 -3.15 5.30 40.29
C ALA A 792 -4.27 4.83 41.25
N PRO A 793 -3.91 4.26 42.41
CA PRO A 793 -4.89 3.62 43.28
C PRO A 793 -5.82 4.67 43.90
N GLN A 794 -7.12 4.55 43.63
CA GLN A 794 -8.10 5.22 44.48
C GLN A 794 -7.99 4.65 45.91
N ASN A 795 -8.17 5.49 46.92
CA ASN A 795 -8.23 5.11 48.35
C ASN A 795 -6.96 4.43 48.93
N ASN A 796 -5.78 4.57 48.30
CA ASN A 796 -4.53 3.89 48.69
C ASN A 796 -4.61 2.34 48.70
N GLU A 797 -5.43 1.75 47.83
CA GLU A 797 -5.49 0.29 47.71
C GLU A 797 -4.18 -0.32 47.17
N PRO A 798 -3.81 -1.55 47.60
CA PRO A 798 -2.68 -2.29 47.03
C PRO A 798 -2.87 -2.49 45.52
N CYS A 799 -1.77 -2.53 44.79
CA CYS A 799 -1.76 -2.55 43.33
C CYS A 799 -0.84 -3.64 42.79
N ILE A 800 -1.42 -4.55 42.01
CA ILE A 800 -0.70 -5.50 41.15
C ILE A 800 -0.15 -4.70 39.95
N LYS A 801 1.14 -4.86 39.65
CA LYS A 801 1.78 -4.27 38.47
C LYS A 801 2.10 -5.36 37.48
N THR A 802 1.64 -5.19 36.24
CA THR A 802 1.94 -6.12 35.15
C THR A 802 2.55 -5.36 33.98
N TYR A 803 3.85 -5.49 33.79
CA TYR A 803 4.55 -5.03 32.58
C TYR A 803 4.78 -6.21 31.64
N LEU A 804 4.45 -6.01 30.36
CA LEU A 804 4.87 -6.88 29.26
C LEU A 804 5.30 -6.01 28.09
N ALA A 805 6.45 -6.32 27.48
CA ALA A 805 6.82 -5.76 26.18
C ALA A 805 7.46 -6.83 25.31
N LEU A 806 7.06 -6.88 24.04
CA LEU A 806 7.66 -7.76 23.04
C LEU A 806 8.70 -6.96 22.23
N ARG A 807 9.87 -7.55 21.99
CA ARG A 807 10.93 -6.97 21.16
C ARG A 807 11.55 -8.04 20.27
N GLU A 808 11.17 -7.99 19.00
CA GLU A 808 11.66 -8.82 17.91
C GLU A 808 12.84 -8.16 17.20
N ALA A 809 13.84 -8.97 16.84
CA ALA A 809 14.92 -8.58 15.94
C ALA A 809 15.07 -9.66 14.85
N ASN A 810 14.89 -9.26 13.58
CA ASN A 810 15.05 -10.15 12.43
C ASN A 810 16.53 -10.46 12.20
N VAL A 811 16.92 -11.70 12.47
CA VAL A 811 18.26 -12.26 12.27
C VAL A 811 18.29 -13.27 11.13
N GLY A 812 17.30 -13.23 10.23
CA GLY A 812 17.22 -14.07 9.05
C GLY A 812 17.99 -13.56 7.83
N VAL A 813 18.59 -12.36 7.91
CA VAL A 813 19.24 -11.64 6.80
C VAL A 813 18.34 -11.62 5.54
N ASN A 814 17.07 -11.29 5.78
CA ASN A 814 15.99 -11.26 4.80
C ASN A 814 14.90 -10.31 5.30
N LYS A 815 13.94 -9.97 4.44
CA LYS A 815 12.92 -8.95 4.71
C LYS A 815 11.56 -9.56 5.07
N ALA A 816 11.57 -10.74 5.70
CA ALA A 816 10.36 -11.55 5.91
C ALA A 816 9.29 -10.85 6.77
N ASN A 817 9.60 -9.81 7.57
CA ASN A 817 8.59 -9.15 8.40
C ASN A 817 7.38 -8.62 7.62
N TYR A 818 7.55 -8.30 6.33
CA TYR A 818 6.45 -7.93 5.42
C TYR A 818 5.36 -9.02 5.29
N TYR A 819 5.73 -10.29 5.48
CA TYR A 819 4.85 -11.46 5.40
C TYR A 819 4.40 -12.01 6.76
N ILE A 820 4.86 -11.44 7.89
CA ILE A 820 4.57 -11.98 9.23
C ILE A 820 3.30 -11.36 9.82
N LYS A 821 2.34 -12.21 10.18
CA LYS A 821 1.23 -11.87 11.08
C LYS A 821 1.57 -12.21 12.52
N ARG A 822 1.03 -11.39 13.44
CA ARG A 822 1.26 -11.48 14.89
C ARG A 822 -0.07 -11.44 15.63
N ALA A 823 -0.24 -12.32 16.61
CA ALA A 823 -1.34 -12.27 17.57
C ALA A 823 -0.80 -12.55 18.97
N LEU A 824 -1.07 -11.66 19.91
CA LEU A 824 -0.73 -11.80 21.32
C LEU A 824 -2.00 -12.13 22.11
N ASN A 825 -1.96 -13.14 22.96
CA ASN A 825 -2.95 -13.38 24.00
C ASN A 825 -2.26 -13.34 25.37
N VAL A 826 -2.77 -12.53 26.29
CA VAL A 826 -2.30 -12.46 27.67
C VAL A 826 -3.44 -12.87 28.60
N SER A 827 -3.24 -13.93 29.37
CA SER A 827 -4.21 -14.38 30.38
C SER A 827 -3.63 -14.22 31.78
N GLN A 828 -4.33 -13.49 32.66
CA GLN A 828 -3.91 -13.22 34.03
C GLN A 828 -4.90 -13.77 35.06
N VAL A 829 -4.41 -14.60 35.98
CA VAL A 829 -5.18 -15.31 37.00
C VAL A 829 -4.66 -14.99 38.40
N MET A 830 -5.56 -14.69 39.34
CA MET A 830 -5.24 -14.17 40.68
C MET A 830 -5.72 -15.10 41.80
N GLU A 831 -5.06 -16.25 41.95
CA GLU A 831 -5.46 -17.32 42.89
C GLU A 831 -4.38 -17.65 43.93
N ASP A 832 -4.82 -18.16 45.09
CA ASP A 832 -4.03 -18.71 46.20
C ASP A 832 -2.80 -17.89 46.65
N GLY A 833 -2.87 -16.57 46.52
CA GLY A 833 -1.82 -15.63 46.95
C GLY A 833 -0.81 -15.25 45.85
N LYS A 834 -1.03 -15.69 44.61
CA LYS A 834 -0.19 -15.36 43.45
C LYS A 834 -0.95 -14.58 42.39
N VAL A 835 -0.19 -14.01 41.46
CA VAL A 835 -0.65 -13.59 40.14
C VAL A 835 0.11 -14.43 39.11
N THR A 836 -0.60 -15.31 38.42
CA THR A 836 -0.07 -16.10 37.30
C THR A 836 -0.44 -15.40 36.00
N THR A 837 0.55 -15.08 35.18
CA THR A 837 0.35 -14.44 33.87
C THR A 837 0.94 -15.32 32.79
N GLN A 838 0.13 -15.72 31.81
CA GLN A 838 0.58 -16.38 30.60
C GLN A 838 0.58 -15.38 29.44
N LEU A 839 1.68 -15.29 28.71
CA LEU A 839 1.77 -14.61 27.42
C LEU A 839 1.93 -15.68 26.33
N THR A 840 0.95 -15.79 25.43
CA THR A 840 1.03 -16.57 24.21
C THR A 840 1.20 -15.63 23.01
N ILE A 841 2.16 -15.92 22.15
CA ILE A 841 2.49 -15.16 20.93
C ILE A 841 2.39 -16.13 19.76
N ASN A 842 1.54 -15.82 18.78
CA ASN A 842 1.43 -16.55 17.52
C ASN A 842 2.09 -15.75 16.40
N LEU A 843 3.08 -16.37 15.74
CA LEU A 843 3.82 -15.82 14.61
C LEU A 843 3.56 -16.70 13.38
N GLN A 844 2.89 -16.15 12.37
CA GLN A 844 2.53 -16.86 11.12
C GLN A 844 3.24 -16.21 9.93
N ASN A 845 3.96 -17.01 9.13
CA ASN A 845 4.71 -16.53 7.96
C ASN A 845 3.96 -16.81 6.66
N LEU A 846 3.48 -15.75 6.01
CA LEU A 846 2.71 -15.81 4.76
C LEU A 846 3.57 -15.68 3.49
N GLY A 847 4.88 -15.93 3.59
CA GLY A 847 5.78 -16.00 2.43
C GLY A 847 5.35 -17.12 1.47
N ASN A 848 5.26 -16.82 0.17
CA ASN A 848 4.85 -17.79 -0.84
C ASN A 848 6.02 -18.54 -1.51
N ASP A 849 7.23 -17.98 -1.45
CA ASP A 849 8.47 -18.69 -1.75
C ASP A 849 9.58 -18.28 -0.78
N SER A 850 10.68 -19.03 -0.80
CA SER A 850 11.88 -18.81 0.03
C SER A 850 12.96 -18.00 -0.70
N VAL A 851 12.58 -17.27 -1.76
CA VAL A 851 13.52 -16.47 -2.55
C VAL A 851 13.63 -15.08 -1.89
N TRP A 852 14.85 -14.66 -1.56
CA TRP A 852 15.12 -13.31 -1.08
C TRP A 852 14.40 -12.27 -1.98
N PRO A 853 13.70 -11.27 -1.44
CA PRO A 853 13.70 -10.82 -0.04
C PRO A 853 12.78 -11.60 0.93
N SER A 854 11.99 -12.57 0.44
CA SER A 854 11.23 -13.51 1.28
C SER A 854 12.15 -14.58 1.91
N GLY A 855 11.66 -15.31 2.92
CA GLY A 855 12.44 -16.36 3.58
C GLY A 855 11.84 -16.89 4.88
N SER A 856 12.63 -17.73 5.57
CA SER A 856 12.35 -18.15 6.94
C SER A 856 12.57 -16.98 7.89
N TYR A 857 11.60 -16.69 8.76
CA TYR A 857 11.71 -15.60 9.71
C TYR A 857 12.42 -16.07 10.98
N LYS A 858 13.74 -15.90 10.98
CA LYS A 858 14.59 -16.07 12.16
C LYS A 858 14.54 -14.79 12.99
N ASN A 859 14.12 -14.94 14.23
CA ASN A 859 13.74 -13.84 15.10
C ASN A 859 14.39 -14.04 16.47
N TYR A 860 15.26 -13.13 16.88
CA TYR A 860 15.67 -13.05 18.27
C TYR A 860 14.56 -12.32 19.06
N LEU A 861 13.75 -13.13 19.74
CA LEU A 861 12.57 -12.70 20.47
C LEU A 861 12.98 -12.40 21.91
N ARG A 862 12.79 -11.16 22.37
CA ARG A 862 12.97 -10.79 23.79
C ARG A 862 11.63 -10.34 24.39
N ILE A 863 11.22 -11.00 25.48
CA ILE A 863 10.05 -10.65 26.28
C ILE A 863 10.52 -9.95 27.56
N TYR A 864 10.04 -8.73 27.79
CA TYR A 864 10.37 -7.92 28.98
C TYR A 864 9.21 -7.96 29.96
N THR A 865 9.50 -8.14 31.25
CA THR A 865 8.48 -8.12 32.30
C THR A 865 9.01 -7.56 33.63
N ASN A 866 8.12 -7.48 34.62
CA ASN A 866 8.43 -7.05 35.99
C ASN A 866 9.58 -7.86 36.60
N PRO A 867 10.57 -7.25 37.27
CA PRO A 867 11.64 -7.98 37.97
C PRO A 867 11.12 -8.84 39.14
N GLU A 868 9.90 -8.59 39.61
CA GLU A 868 9.19 -9.41 40.60
C GLU A 868 8.62 -10.73 40.03
N ASN A 869 8.55 -10.89 38.71
CA ASN A 869 8.08 -12.14 38.11
C ASN A 869 9.13 -13.25 38.20
N ARG A 870 8.64 -14.48 38.16
CA ARG A 870 9.41 -15.71 38.01
C ARG A 870 8.90 -16.43 36.79
N ILE A 871 9.77 -16.58 35.78
CA ILE A 871 9.50 -17.45 34.63
C ILE A 871 9.39 -18.88 35.13
N THR A 872 8.23 -19.52 34.92
CA THR A 872 7.97 -20.90 35.39
C THR A 872 7.98 -21.92 34.26
N ALA A 873 7.65 -21.51 33.03
CA ALA A 873 7.80 -22.32 31.82
C ALA A 873 7.93 -21.42 30.58
N VAL A 874 8.63 -21.92 29.55
CA VAL A 874 8.64 -21.36 28.19
C VAL A 874 8.47 -22.51 27.22
N SER A 875 7.59 -22.41 26.23
CA SER A 875 7.36 -23.46 25.23
C SER A 875 7.18 -22.94 23.81
N ILE A 876 7.46 -23.79 22.83
CA ILE A 876 7.15 -23.56 21.40
C ILE A 876 6.30 -24.71 20.88
N ASN A 877 5.13 -24.39 20.32
CA ASN A 877 4.10 -25.33 19.88
C ASN A 877 3.77 -26.39 20.96
N GLY A 878 3.66 -25.95 22.22
CA GLY A 878 3.43 -26.81 23.39
C GLY A 878 4.64 -27.60 23.92
N ASN A 879 5.80 -27.53 23.26
CA ASN A 879 7.02 -28.22 23.70
C ASN A 879 7.84 -27.30 24.60
N GLU A 880 7.99 -27.65 25.88
CA GLU A 880 8.76 -26.88 26.86
C GLU A 880 10.26 -26.82 26.49
N LEU A 881 10.87 -25.65 26.67
CA LEU A 881 12.27 -25.38 26.34
C LEU A 881 13.16 -25.52 27.57
N GLU A 882 14.25 -26.27 27.43
CA GLU A 882 15.32 -26.30 28.43
C GLU A 882 15.98 -24.92 28.58
N ASN A 883 16.30 -24.52 29.81
CA ASN A 883 16.95 -23.23 30.14
C ASN A 883 18.22 -22.91 29.33
N GLN A 884 18.91 -23.92 28.79
CA GLN A 884 20.09 -23.73 27.93
C GLN A 884 19.77 -23.09 26.56
N ARG A 885 18.48 -22.99 26.20
CA ARG A 885 17.98 -22.32 24.98
C ARG A 885 17.37 -20.94 25.26
N LEU A 886 17.48 -20.45 26.51
CA LEU A 886 16.87 -19.21 26.98
C LEU A 886 17.93 -18.26 27.53
N THR A 887 17.98 -17.04 27.00
CA THR A 887 18.74 -15.92 27.57
C THR A 887 17.91 -15.30 28.67
N LEU A 888 18.23 -15.58 29.94
CA LEU A 888 17.55 -15.01 31.10
C LEU A 888 18.40 -13.87 31.70
N THR A 889 18.05 -12.63 31.36
CA THR A 889 18.80 -11.41 31.69
C THR A 889 17.97 -10.39 32.46
N VAL A 890 18.62 -9.31 32.91
CA VAL A 890 17.96 -8.11 33.43
C VAL A 890 18.48 -6.90 32.65
N GLU A 891 17.61 -6.27 31.89
CA GLU A 891 17.90 -5.09 31.05
C GLU A 891 16.93 -3.97 31.44
N HIS A 892 17.43 -2.74 31.59
CA HIS A 892 16.62 -1.56 31.98
C HIS A 892 15.71 -1.76 33.20
N GLY A 893 16.17 -2.55 34.18
CA GLY A 893 15.42 -2.89 35.40
C GLY A 893 14.26 -3.89 35.20
N LYS A 894 14.10 -4.46 33.99
CA LYS A 894 13.10 -5.47 33.65
C LYS A 894 13.74 -6.86 33.64
N GLN A 895 12.98 -7.89 34.00
CA GLN A 895 13.37 -9.27 33.72
C GLN A 895 13.15 -9.56 32.23
N VAL A 896 14.09 -10.26 31.59
CA VAL A 896 14.06 -10.55 30.15
C VAL A 896 14.12 -12.05 29.89
N VAL A 897 13.31 -12.52 28.95
CA VAL A 897 13.41 -13.83 28.33
C VAL A 897 13.75 -13.64 26.85
N GLY A 898 15.01 -13.85 26.49
CA GLY A 898 15.48 -13.93 25.11
C GLY A 898 15.46 -15.37 24.60
N LEU A 899 15.01 -15.58 23.36
CA LEU A 899 15.09 -16.86 22.67
C LEU A 899 15.12 -16.68 21.14
N LEU A 900 15.80 -17.58 20.43
CA LEU A 900 15.79 -17.61 18.98
C LEU A 900 14.61 -18.46 18.46
N VAL A 901 13.76 -17.86 17.63
CA VAL A 901 12.61 -18.52 16.99
C VAL A 901 12.80 -18.52 15.48
N ASP A 902 12.58 -19.65 14.81
CA ASP A 902 12.57 -19.74 13.34
C ASP A 902 11.16 -20.11 12.86
N VAL A 903 10.58 -19.26 11.99
CA VAL A 903 9.25 -19.43 11.41
C VAL A 903 9.38 -19.62 9.88
N PRO A 904 9.40 -20.88 9.39
CA PRO A 904 9.45 -21.18 7.95
C PRO A 904 8.27 -20.59 7.18
N ILE A 905 8.45 -20.43 5.86
CA ILE A 905 7.38 -19.98 4.97
C ILE A 905 6.16 -20.92 5.07
N GLN A 906 4.96 -20.35 5.09
CA GLN A 906 3.68 -21.05 5.25
C GLN A 906 3.52 -21.82 6.58
N GLU A 907 4.45 -21.67 7.53
CA GLU A 907 4.31 -22.18 8.89
C GLU A 907 3.85 -21.12 9.90
N GLU A 908 3.43 -21.61 11.06
CA GLU A 908 3.06 -20.82 12.24
C GLU A 908 3.73 -21.41 13.48
N LYS A 909 4.22 -20.54 14.37
CA LYS A 909 4.75 -20.92 15.70
C LYS A 909 3.93 -20.24 16.79
N GLU A 910 3.47 -21.03 17.74
CA GLU A 910 2.97 -20.56 19.03
C GLU A 910 4.13 -20.56 20.02
N ILE A 911 4.39 -19.43 20.68
CA ILE A 911 5.36 -19.30 21.77
C ILE A 911 4.60 -18.91 23.03
N ALA A 912 4.69 -19.72 24.08
CA ALA A 912 4.02 -19.45 25.35
C ALA A 912 5.04 -19.28 26.49
N ILE A 913 4.87 -18.22 27.28
CA ILE A 913 5.66 -17.90 28.47
C ILE A 913 4.71 -17.87 29.67
N LEU A 914 5.00 -18.67 30.69
CA LEU A 914 4.28 -18.65 31.96
C LEU A 914 5.12 -17.94 33.03
N MET A 915 4.49 -17.00 33.73
CA MET A 915 5.10 -16.15 34.75
C MET A 915 4.27 -16.20 36.03
N GLU A 916 4.93 -16.24 37.18
CA GLU A 916 4.29 -16.08 38.49
C GLU A 916 4.96 -14.95 39.29
N MET A 917 4.17 -14.12 39.95
CA MET A 917 4.61 -13.24 41.04
C MET A 917 3.73 -13.44 42.29
N ASP A 918 4.27 -13.12 43.46
CA ASP A 918 3.47 -13.08 44.69
C ASP A 918 2.50 -11.88 44.65
N MET A 919 1.23 -12.11 45.00
CA MET A 919 0.20 -11.08 45.00
C MET A 919 0.33 -10.20 46.26
N PRO A 920 0.28 -8.86 46.15
CA PRO A 920 0.29 -7.96 47.31
C PRO A 920 -0.82 -8.29 48.34
N GLU A 921 -0.55 -8.09 49.62
CA GLU A 921 -1.55 -8.31 50.69
C GLU A 921 -2.82 -7.49 50.42
N ARG A 922 -3.97 -8.18 50.36
CA ARG A 922 -5.26 -7.55 50.03
C ARG A 922 -5.72 -6.62 51.16
N SER A 923 -6.19 -5.43 50.82
CA SER A 923 -6.80 -4.52 51.80
C SER A 923 -8.23 -4.95 52.14
N LYS A 924 -8.83 -4.31 53.15
CA LYS A 924 -10.27 -4.44 53.46
C LYS A 924 -11.18 -3.66 52.48
N GLN A 925 -10.62 -2.83 51.61
CA GLN A 925 -11.37 -1.96 50.69
C GLN A 925 -11.44 -2.58 49.29
N GLY A 926 -10.29 -3.06 48.80
CA GLY A 926 -10.14 -3.79 47.55
C GLY A 926 -8.68 -4.13 47.24
N ILE A 927 -8.42 -4.47 45.98
CA ILE A 927 -7.09 -4.53 45.36
C ILE A 927 -7.22 -4.05 43.91
N SER A 928 -6.23 -3.33 43.42
CA SER A 928 -6.17 -2.86 42.04
C SER A 928 -5.17 -3.66 41.21
N SER A 929 -5.34 -3.67 39.89
CA SER A 929 -4.29 -4.09 38.94
C SER A 929 -4.07 -3.01 37.90
N SER A 930 -2.81 -2.75 37.58
CA SER A 930 -2.37 -1.88 36.50
C SER A 930 -1.53 -2.71 35.53
N ILE A 931 -2.03 -2.84 34.30
CA ILE A 931 -1.48 -3.68 33.24
C ILE A 931 -1.02 -2.75 32.11
N LEU A 932 0.26 -2.85 31.75
CA LEU A 932 0.86 -2.13 30.62
C LEU A 932 1.48 -3.16 29.67
N ILE A 933 0.90 -3.31 28.50
CA ILE A 933 1.44 -4.11 27.40
C ILE A 933 1.99 -3.12 26.36
N GLN A 934 3.32 -2.96 26.35
CA GLN A 934 4.00 -1.96 25.54
C GLN A 934 4.30 -2.52 24.14
N LYS A 935 3.85 -1.79 23.11
CA LYS A 935 3.97 -2.14 21.70
C LYS A 935 5.43 -2.06 21.24
N GLN A 936 5.75 -2.71 20.12
CA GLN A 936 7.01 -2.51 19.41
C GLN A 936 6.83 -1.49 18.27
N PRO A 937 7.79 -0.56 18.09
CA PRO A 937 7.95 0.18 16.84
C PRO A 937 8.08 -0.73 15.61
N GLY A 938 7.58 -0.30 14.45
CA GLY A 938 7.77 -1.05 13.19
C GLY A 938 6.74 -2.14 12.89
N THR A 939 5.69 -2.26 13.70
CA THR A 939 4.51 -3.11 13.44
C THR A 939 3.20 -2.31 13.42
N GLU A 940 2.14 -2.80 12.76
CA GLU A 940 0.79 -2.17 12.74
C GLU A 940 -0.40 -3.15 12.68
N ASN A 941 -0.24 -4.34 12.08
CA ASN A 941 -1.35 -5.25 11.78
C ASN A 941 -1.51 -6.38 12.81
N ASP A 942 -1.05 -6.12 14.03
CA ASP A 942 -0.99 -7.09 15.11
C ASP A 942 -2.30 -7.06 15.92
N SER A 943 -2.69 -8.19 16.50
CA SER A 943 -3.84 -8.27 17.42
C SER A 943 -3.40 -8.56 18.85
N LEU A 944 -4.13 -8.00 19.82
CA LEU A 944 -3.94 -8.24 21.24
C LEU A 944 -5.27 -8.63 21.89
N THR A 945 -5.29 -9.80 22.52
CA THR A 945 -6.30 -10.22 23.49
C THR A 945 -5.70 -10.18 24.89
N LEU A 946 -6.47 -9.66 25.85
CA LEU A 946 -6.19 -9.70 27.28
C LEU A 946 -7.39 -10.35 27.98
N GLU A 947 -7.11 -11.37 28.79
CA GLU A 947 -8.05 -12.09 29.65
C GLU A 947 -7.64 -11.92 31.11
N LEU A 948 -8.63 -11.71 31.99
CA LEU A 948 -8.42 -11.32 33.38
C LEU A 948 -9.44 -12.02 34.29
N SER A 949 -8.94 -12.94 35.12
CA SER A 949 -9.72 -13.64 36.14
C SER A 949 -9.58 -12.92 37.48
N ALA A 950 -10.70 -12.40 37.99
CA ALA A 950 -10.73 -11.63 39.23
C ALA A 950 -10.30 -12.47 40.46
N PRO A 951 -9.71 -11.86 41.50
CA PRO A 951 -9.29 -12.60 42.69
C PRO A 951 -10.47 -13.33 43.35
N LYS A 952 -10.24 -14.58 43.76
CA LYS A 952 -11.26 -15.41 44.43
C LYS A 952 -11.97 -14.66 45.57
N GLY A 953 -13.30 -14.55 45.49
CA GLY A 953 -14.16 -13.79 46.40
C GLY A 953 -14.39 -12.32 46.02
N MET A 954 -13.86 -11.85 44.88
CA MET A 954 -13.98 -10.48 44.40
C MET A 954 -14.65 -10.40 43.01
N SER A 955 -15.05 -9.19 42.63
CA SER A 955 -15.50 -8.82 41.29
C SER A 955 -14.91 -7.48 40.88
N ILE A 956 -14.79 -7.23 39.57
CA ILE A 956 -14.39 -5.92 39.04
C ILE A 956 -15.48 -4.89 39.40
N GLU A 957 -15.11 -3.79 40.04
CA GLU A 957 -15.97 -2.63 40.28
C GLU A 957 -15.82 -1.59 39.16
N ALA A 958 -14.58 -1.34 38.71
CA ALA A 958 -14.28 -0.40 37.64
C ALA A 958 -13.09 -0.88 36.77
N ALA A 959 -13.05 -0.41 35.53
CA ALA A 959 -11.93 -0.59 34.61
C ALA A 959 -11.76 0.67 33.73
N SER A 960 -10.52 1.02 33.36
CA SER A 960 -10.23 2.20 32.53
C SER A 960 -10.61 2.04 31.05
N LEU A 961 -10.86 0.80 30.62
CA LEU A 961 -11.34 0.45 29.28
C LEU A 961 -12.53 -0.53 29.41
N PRO A 962 -13.45 -0.56 28.44
CA PRO A 962 -14.60 -1.47 28.48
C PRO A 962 -14.15 -2.92 28.30
N LEU A 963 -14.42 -3.76 29.31
CA LEU A 963 -14.17 -5.20 29.28
C LEU A 963 -15.47 -5.97 29.02
N GLN A 964 -15.41 -7.02 28.22
CA GLN A 964 -16.51 -7.98 28.06
C GLN A 964 -16.40 -9.04 29.17
N ASN A 965 -17.51 -9.53 29.72
CA ASN A 965 -17.47 -10.63 30.69
C ASN A 965 -17.99 -11.92 30.04
N VAL A 966 -17.12 -12.94 29.98
CA VAL A 966 -17.40 -14.24 29.40
C VAL A 966 -17.12 -15.30 30.45
N ASN A 967 -18.18 -15.99 30.90
CA ASN A 967 -18.12 -17.07 31.90
C ASN A 967 -17.44 -16.72 33.25
N GLY A 968 -17.32 -15.43 33.59
CA GLY A 968 -16.66 -14.95 34.81
C GLY A 968 -15.27 -14.34 34.57
N THR A 969 -14.65 -14.61 33.43
CA THR A 969 -13.42 -13.95 32.98
C THR A 969 -13.76 -12.63 32.29
N ALA A 970 -13.02 -11.57 32.59
CA ALA A 970 -13.13 -10.31 31.87
C ALA A 970 -12.12 -10.29 30.71
N SER A 971 -12.55 -9.91 29.51
CA SER A 971 -11.70 -9.90 28.32
C SER A 971 -11.79 -8.61 27.50
N LEU A 972 -10.71 -8.32 26.79
CA LEU A 972 -10.55 -7.23 25.84
C LEU A 972 -9.79 -7.77 24.62
N THR A 973 -10.29 -7.54 23.41
CA THR A 973 -9.57 -7.85 22.16
C THR A 973 -9.60 -6.62 21.26
N GLN A 974 -8.42 -6.18 20.80
CA GLN A 974 -8.26 -5.00 19.95
C GLN A 974 -7.04 -5.12 19.02
N PRO A 975 -6.96 -4.30 17.94
CA PRO A 975 -5.73 -4.11 17.19
C PRO A 975 -4.64 -3.49 18.08
N PHE A 976 -3.41 -4.00 18.00
CA PHE A 976 -2.29 -3.57 18.84
C PHE A 976 -1.47 -2.47 18.15
N ILE A 977 -2.14 -1.33 17.91
CA ILE A 977 -1.58 -0.19 17.17
C ILE A 977 -0.81 0.78 18.08
N GLU A 978 -1.18 0.83 19.36
CA GLU A 978 -0.63 1.66 20.44
C GLU A 978 -0.51 0.83 21.74
N ASP A 979 0.19 1.35 22.76
CA ASP A 979 0.37 0.68 24.06
C ASP A 979 -0.98 0.42 24.77
N LEU A 980 -1.22 -0.82 25.22
CA LEU A 980 -2.38 -1.09 26.07
C LEU A 980 -2.08 -0.74 27.52
N SER A 981 -2.74 0.30 28.04
CA SER A 981 -2.72 0.67 29.46
C SER A 981 -4.10 0.45 30.08
N LEU A 982 -4.26 -0.63 30.85
CA LEU A 982 -5.49 -0.97 31.57
C LEU A 982 -5.28 -0.83 33.09
N GLN A 983 -6.21 -0.14 33.75
CA GLN A 983 -6.35 -0.13 35.21
C GLN A 983 -7.68 -0.79 35.59
N VAL A 984 -7.68 -1.62 36.62
CA VAL A 984 -8.84 -2.39 37.09
C VAL A 984 -8.91 -2.34 38.62
N GLU A 985 -10.10 -2.11 39.16
CA GLU A 985 -10.38 -2.08 40.61
C GLU A 985 -11.22 -3.31 40.98
N PHE A 986 -10.73 -4.16 41.90
CA PHE A 986 -11.40 -5.38 42.36
C PHE A 986 -11.91 -5.23 43.80
N LYS A 987 -13.16 -5.61 44.02
CA LYS A 987 -13.85 -5.46 45.31
C LYS A 987 -14.38 -6.78 45.83
N GLY A 988 -14.29 -6.98 47.15
CA GLY A 988 -14.93 -8.12 47.81
C GLY A 988 -16.43 -8.15 47.54
N GLN A 989 -16.95 -9.31 47.14
CA GLN A 989 -18.38 -9.50 46.99
C GLN A 989 -19.07 -9.26 48.34
N LYS A 990 -20.07 -8.37 48.38
CA LYS A 990 -20.95 -8.28 49.53
C LYS A 990 -21.77 -9.57 49.61
N VAL A 991 -21.47 -10.41 50.61
CA VAL A 991 -22.41 -11.43 51.05
C VAL A 991 -23.69 -10.70 51.48
N ILE A 992 -24.78 -10.97 50.77
CA ILE A 992 -26.12 -10.59 51.21
C ILE A 992 -26.57 -11.74 52.11
N GLU A 993 -26.62 -11.49 53.41
CA GLU A 993 -27.21 -12.39 54.42
C GLU A 993 -28.75 -12.43 54.32
#